data_AF-A0A1G8BIF5-F1
#
_entry.id   AF-A0A1G8BIF5-F1
#
_cell.length_a   1.000
_cell.length_b   1.000
_cell.length_c   1.000
_cell.angle_alpha   90.00
_cell.angle_beta   90.00
_cell.angle_gamma   90.00
#
_symmetry.space_group_name_H-M   'P 1'
#
loop_
_entity.id
_entity.type
_entity.pdbx_description
1 polymer ?
#
loop_
_entity_poly.entity_id
_entity_poly.type
_entity_poly.pdbx_seq_one_letter_code
_entity_poly.pdbx_strand_id
1 'polypeptide(L)'
;MNSATPIALPKNYIPEWTKLDFDNNSNLKTDIQNRISVTIESDFKKALNGIKGDMGTGENFSQIVRLALAYFYSDIFRDKIKDSYYSVEMVKGFLDANNLTSYTAIHEIDVKFYKLNDASLFRHCWLIIQSAWYFNSEYFGHHQHIDYVNHYLATGEKLPIEQYNFDQDYLDKRYNTIDKAKIKNLPINGFTLVSQWYYGILFLVCKELQLPVSHFIVSQSDNREFNPITKTSRQLRSLAPFKIIECDIKSAFPTFLDIETGAKLKDHIYNNLMLSEGITRGKAKILFVSVCNSGKYKSKEETKAFFVDCGYTRTECEHLLTLTHNPKRKFYSFMTEYERAAIEHFIFINDLKRCGRLHDAVLFIDNKIKPQIFKVNPNCDFGCKELNRPVYRESFSLSDKRLRYAYVSSIPKGLNLVMTHEASKPEVKGVANGFIFYKEMYQYINAVFNINDFNADYSTFLLRIKTMLSSLKFLNKKQTKPEVIYLILQHIRANSQYVFNVKALSLRVIKFENSPCLVTIKERNYGTIELMVFKKTLDFLLARNEAEKIVNTTNNYYDLFCLMQERIINDDYGYLDQVIIKGHRRNNLLNYAIITKFNLLCTGLLRQRRKPVKNEPFYDRMIKGLFLKSLSLKPQQQNAFIQKGVKKYERELKEFNRLINNRQIAQQLFLIICDLARQKSDLNISENSTVQNQLKADLIAMIEKKDPSDFITGAIEFDKRFKTNIKKEVPTNTDLENAFDTDLNKSIFNQLTIEEASFRGEVFFKEYLQFHAETDFKEKIIPVRKIKEIFNFLELDF
;
A
#
# COMPACT_ATOMS: atom_id res chain seq x y z
N MET A 1 44.47 29.45 -10.49
CA MET A 1 43.14 29.87 -9.98
C MET A 1 42.47 30.67 -11.08
N ASN A 2 41.72 30.01 -11.96
CA ASN A 2 40.90 30.69 -12.95
C ASN A 2 39.54 30.95 -12.30
N SER A 3 39.18 32.22 -12.15
CA SER A 3 37.88 32.65 -11.69
C SER A 3 36.83 32.18 -12.69
N ALA A 4 36.13 31.10 -12.35
CA ALA A 4 34.88 30.75 -13.00
C ALA A 4 33.96 31.96 -12.85
N THR A 5 33.65 32.60 -13.98
CA THR A 5 32.62 33.62 -14.08
C THR A 5 31.36 33.03 -13.45
N PRO A 6 30.67 33.73 -12.54
CA PRO A 6 29.44 33.21 -11.97
C PRO A 6 28.48 32.96 -13.15
N ILE A 7 28.04 31.71 -13.32
CA ILE A 7 27.00 31.36 -14.28
C ILE A 7 25.81 32.26 -13.93
N ALA A 8 25.53 33.24 -14.79
CA ALA A 8 24.40 34.13 -14.60
C ALA A 8 23.14 33.25 -14.47
N LEU A 9 22.43 33.38 -13.34
CA LEU A 9 21.15 32.71 -13.12
C LEU A 9 20.26 32.96 -14.36
N PRO A 10 19.66 31.94 -14.97
CA PRO A 10 18.80 32.12 -16.14
C PRO A 10 17.67 33.10 -15.80
N LYS A 11 17.50 34.14 -16.62
CA LYS A 11 16.41 35.12 -16.46
C LYS A 11 15.08 34.41 -16.75
N ASN A 12 14.22 34.25 -15.74
CA ASN A 12 12.85 33.74 -15.96
C ASN A 12 12.04 34.79 -16.72
N TYR A 13 11.53 34.43 -17.90
CA TYR A 13 10.74 35.32 -18.77
C TYR A 13 9.24 35.23 -18.46
N ILE A 14 8.87 35.33 -17.19
CA ILE A 14 7.48 35.23 -16.73
C ILE A 14 6.88 36.62 -16.61
N PRO A 15 5.80 36.96 -17.37
CA PRO A 15 5.09 38.22 -17.18
C PRO A 15 4.57 38.36 -15.74
N GLU A 16 4.64 39.55 -15.13
CA GLU A 16 4.16 39.76 -13.75
C GLU A 16 2.69 39.35 -13.55
N TRP A 17 1.82 39.57 -14.54
CA TRP A 17 0.41 39.19 -14.46
C TRP A 17 0.17 37.67 -14.48
N THR A 18 1.16 36.86 -14.89
CA THR A 18 1.09 35.39 -14.82
C THR A 18 1.61 34.84 -13.50
N LYS A 19 2.38 35.61 -12.73
CA LYS A 19 2.85 35.17 -11.42
C LYS A 19 1.67 35.09 -10.47
N LEU A 20 1.54 33.94 -9.80
CA LEU A 20 0.46 33.74 -8.86
C LEU A 20 0.98 33.98 -7.45
N ASP A 21 0.45 34.99 -6.78
CA ASP A 21 0.79 35.36 -5.39
C ASP A 21 0.21 34.33 -4.41
N PHE A 22 0.93 33.22 -4.24
CA PHE A 22 0.61 32.11 -3.35
C PHE A 22 1.77 31.76 -2.39
N ASP A 23 2.73 32.67 -2.24
CA ASP A 23 3.83 32.51 -1.29
C ASP A 23 3.37 32.79 0.15
N ASN A 24 4.03 32.15 1.11
CA ASN A 24 3.70 32.11 2.56
C ASN A 24 3.62 33.47 3.28
N ASN A 25 3.93 34.58 2.60
CA ASN A 25 3.85 35.94 3.13
C ASN A 25 2.47 36.59 2.91
N SER A 26 1.60 35.95 2.16
CA SER A 26 0.24 36.42 1.87
C SER A 26 -0.75 35.84 2.88
N ASN A 27 -1.80 36.59 3.22
CA ASN A 27 -2.97 36.11 3.99
C ASN A 27 -3.77 35.01 3.24
N LEU A 28 -3.14 34.14 2.44
CA LEU A 28 -3.77 33.13 1.59
C LEU A 28 -4.69 32.21 2.38
N LYS A 29 -4.26 31.77 3.58
CA LYS A 29 -5.11 31.01 4.51
C LYS A 29 -6.41 31.76 4.78
N THR A 30 -6.32 33.01 5.22
CA THR A 30 -7.48 33.86 5.55
C THR A 30 -8.38 34.06 4.33
N ASP A 31 -7.80 34.31 3.14
CA ASP A 31 -8.55 34.47 1.89
C ASP A 31 -9.31 33.19 1.50
N ILE A 32 -8.64 32.03 1.59
CA ILE A 32 -9.27 30.72 1.34
C ILE A 32 -10.41 30.48 2.33
N GLN A 33 -10.16 30.67 3.63
CA GLN A 33 -11.14 30.44 4.69
C GLN A 33 -12.38 31.32 4.53
N ASN A 34 -12.19 32.60 4.17
CA ASN A 34 -13.30 33.53 3.93
C ASN A 34 -14.15 33.19 2.70
N ARG A 35 -13.62 32.36 1.79
CA ARG A 35 -14.33 31.90 0.58
C ARG A 35 -15.05 30.58 0.77
N ILE A 36 -14.72 29.82 1.81
CA ILE A 36 -15.43 28.58 2.11
C ILE A 36 -16.86 28.94 2.51
N SER A 37 -17.81 28.53 1.69
CA SER A 37 -19.23 28.82 1.86
C SER A 37 -20.07 27.70 1.24
N VAL A 38 -21.37 27.70 1.52
CA VAL A 38 -22.32 26.78 0.87
C VAL A 38 -22.47 27.02 -0.65
N THR A 39 -22.01 28.15 -1.16
CA THR A 39 -22.09 28.52 -2.59
C THR A 39 -20.80 28.25 -3.35
N ILE A 40 -19.74 27.75 -2.68
CA ILE A 40 -18.40 27.66 -3.27
C ILE A 40 -18.34 26.84 -4.56
N GLU A 41 -19.12 25.76 -4.67
CA GLU A 41 -19.21 24.97 -5.90
C GLU A 41 -19.75 25.82 -7.07
N SER A 42 -20.82 26.58 -6.83
CA SER A 42 -21.43 27.47 -7.83
C SER A 42 -20.51 28.63 -8.20
N ASP A 43 -19.86 29.24 -7.20
CA ASP A 43 -18.93 30.36 -7.40
C ASP A 43 -17.70 29.91 -8.20
N PHE A 44 -17.14 28.74 -7.88
CA PHE A 44 -16.05 28.14 -8.63
C PHE A 44 -16.47 27.83 -10.07
N LYS A 45 -17.64 27.22 -10.27
CA LYS A 45 -18.19 26.93 -11.61
C LYS A 45 -18.42 28.19 -12.44
N LYS A 46 -18.94 29.26 -11.84
CA LYS A 46 -19.14 30.55 -12.49
C LYS A 46 -17.81 31.15 -12.94
N ALA A 47 -16.79 31.13 -12.08
CA ALA A 47 -15.46 31.60 -12.40
C ALA A 47 -14.80 30.77 -13.53
N LEU A 48 -14.95 29.44 -13.49
CA LEU A 48 -14.47 28.53 -14.54
C LEU A 48 -15.08 28.83 -15.91
N ASN A 49 -16.36 29.20 -15.98
CA ASN A 49 -17.00 29.57 -17.24
C ASN A 49 -16.48 30.89 -17.83
N GLY A 50 -15.81 31.70 -17.02
CA GLY A 50 -15.27 33.00 -17.41
C GLY A 50 -13.75 33.05 -17.43
N ILE A 51 -13.02 31.93 -17.55
CA ILE A 51 -11.54 31.95 -17.52
C ILE A 51 -10.99 32.97 -18.51
N LYS A 52 -10.17 33.90 -18.00
CA LYS A 52 -9.51 34.91 -18.83
C LYS A 52 -8.51 34.30 -19.79
N GLY A 53 -8.74 34.52 -21.09
CA GLY A 53 -7.85 34.12 -22.18
C GLY A 53 -7.05 35.27 -22.77
N ASP A 54 -6.50 35.07 -23.98
CA ASP A 54 -5.64 36.03 -24.67
C ASP A 54 -6.39 37.27 -25.22
N MET A 55 -7.72 37.36 -25.05
CA MET A 55 -8.48 38.60 -25.26
C MET A 55 -8.34 39.60 -24.11
N GLY A 56 -7.85 39.18 -22.95
CA GLY A 56 -7.72 40.03 -21.76
C GLY A 56 -9.02 40.26 -20.97
N THR A 57 -10.14 39.67 -21.38
CA THR A 57 -11.43 39.70 -20.68
C THR A 57 -11.68 38.39 -19.92
N GLY A 58 -12.50 38.44 -18.86
CA GLY A 58 -12.82 37.28 -18.02
C GLY A 58 -12.21 37.35 -16.62
N GLU A 59 -12.39 36.28 -15.86
CA GLU A 59 -11.91 36.08 -14.50
C GLU A 59 -10.42 35.74 -14.48
N ASN A 60 -9.66 36.41 -13.62
CA ASN A 60 -8.22 36.18 -13.53
C ASN A 60 -7.96 34.76 -12.99
N PHE A 61 -6.96 34.08 -13.56
CA PHE A 61 -6.64 32.71 -13.16
C PHE A 61 -6.28 32.58 -11.68
N SER A 62 -5.60 33.58 -11.09
CA SER A 62 -5.32 33.62 -9.64
C SER A 62 -6.58 33.55 -8.79
N GLN A 63 -7.66 34.23 -9.21
CA GLN A 63 -8.95 34.22 -8.53
C GLN A 63 -9.63 32.84 -8.65
N ILE A 64 -9.54 32.21 -9.82
CA ILE A 64 -10.04 30.84 -10.04
C ILE A 64 -9.27 29.84 -9.18
N VAL A 65 -7.96 29.99 -9.03
CA VAL A 65 -7.14 29.11 -8.16
C VAL A 65 -7.53 29.26 -6.69
N ARG A 66 -7.79 30.48 -6.21
CA ARG A 66 -8.28 30.71 -4.83
C ARG A 66 -9.62 30.03 -4.58
N LEU A 67 -10.54 30.09 -5.54
CA LEU A 67 -11.82 29.36 -5.48
C LEU A 67 -11.61 27.85 -5.56
N ALA A 68 -10.67 27.36 -6.37
CA ALA A 68 -10.33 25.94 -6.43
C ALA A 68 -9.76 25.42 -5.10
N LEU A 69 -8.91 26.20 -4.42
CA LEU A 69 -8.39 25.89 -3.10
C LEU A 69 -9.50 25.89 -2.04
N ALA A 70 -10.38 26.90 -2.04
CA ALA A 70 -11.54 26.93 -1.14
C ALA A 70 -12.49 25.75 -1.38
N TYR A 71 -12.79 25.42 -2.63
CA TYR A 71 -13.57 24.23 -3.00
C TYR A 71 -12.88 22.94 -2.55
N PHE A 72 -11.55 22.85 -2.68
CA PHE A 72 -10.80 21.68 -2.20
C PHE A 72 -10.99 21.45 -0.70
N TYR A 73 -10.80 22.47 0.14
CA TYR A 73 -10.99 22.34 1.59
C TYR A 73 -12.46 22.26 2.02
N SER A 74 -13.38 22.79 1.22
CA SER A 74 -14.81 22.66 1.47
C SER A 74 -15.27 21.22 1.19
N ASP A 75 -14.97 20.67 0.00
CA ASP A 75 -15.69 19.50 -0.51
C ASP A 75 -14.86 18.25 -0.80
N ILE A 76 -13.56 18.41 -1.06
CA ILE A 76 -12.66 17.31 -1.42
C ILE A 76 -11.89 16.80 -0.20
N PHE A 77 -11.35 17.69 0.62
CA PHE A 77 -10.55 17.36 1.79
C PHE A 77 -11.38 17.46 3.06
N ARG A 78 -11.72 16.31 3.67
CA ARG A 78 -12.59 16.23 4.85
C ARG A 78 -11.83 15.95 6.16
N ASP A 79 -10.52 15.79 6.09
CA ASP A 79 -9.66 15.62 7.26
C ASP A 79 -9.41 16.96 7.99
N LYS A 80 -8.85 16.89 9.21
CA LYS A 80 -8.49 18.10 9.98
C LYS A 80 -7.43 18.93 9.23
N ILE A 81 -7.77 20.17 8.93
CA ILE A 81 -6.90 21.10 8.20
C ILE A 81 -5.87 21.71 9.17
N LYS A 82 -4.60 21.70 8.77
CA LYS A 82 -3.49 22.36 9.50
C LYS A 82 -3.09 23.64 8.78
N ASP A 83 -2.48 24.58 9.49
CA ASP A 83 -2.02 25.85 8.92
C ASP A 83 -0.99 25.66 7.82
N SER A 84 -0.09 24.69 7.98
CA SER A 84 0.90 24.32 6.96
C SER A 84 0.29 23.75 5.68
N TYR A 85 -1.03 23.52 5.62
CA TYR A 85 -1.66 22.94 4.44
C TYR A 85 -2.05 23.96 3.39
N TYR A 86 -2.23 25.24 3.76
CA TYR A 86 -2.74 26.29 2.87
C TYR A 86 -1.70 26.78 1.85
N SER A 87 -1.27 25.89 0.96
CA SER A 87 -0.43 26.22 -0.20
C SER A 87 -0.84 25.42 -1.43
N VAL A 88 -0.59 25.97 -2.62
CA VAL A 88 -0.84 25.27 -3.89
C VAL A 88 -0.02 23.98 -3.99
N GLU A 89 1.22 24.01 -3.50
CA GLU A 89 2.12 22.85 -3.48
C GLU A 89 1.56 21.70 -2.62
N MET A 90 1.06 22.00 -1.43
CA MET A 90 0.52 20.98 -0.53
C MET A 90 -0.79 20.39 -1.07
N VAL A 91 -1.71 21.25 -1.57
CA VAL A 91 -2.96 20.78 -2.18
C VAL A 91 -2.70 19.92 -3.41
N LYS A 92 -1.75 20.32 -4.25
CA LYS A 92 -1.27 19.48 -5.36
C LYS A 92 -0.75 18.14 -4.85
N GLY A 93 0.09 18.14 -3.81
CA GLY A 93 0.58 16.91 -3.21
C GLY A 93 -0.54 15.98 -2.74
N PHE A 94 -1.59 16.51 -2.11
CA PHE A 94 -2.74 15.70 -1.72
C PHE A 94 -3.46 15.09 -2.93
N LEU A 95 -3.67 15.89 -3.98
CA LEU A 95 -4.27 15.45 -5.23
C LEU A 95 -3.42 14.43 -5.99
N ASP A 96 -2.09 14.51 -5.90
CA ASP A 96 -1.17 13.53 -6.47
C ASP A 96 -1.19 12.21 -5.68
N ALA A 97 -1.19 12.31 -4.34
CA ALA A 97 -1.20 11.16 -3.44
C ALA A 97 -2.49 10.33 -3.53
N ASN A 98 -3.64 10.98 -3.77
CA ASN A 98 -4.93 10.33 -3.95
C ASN A 98 -5.68 10.89 -5.17
N ASN A 99 -5.11 10.67 -6.36
CA ASN A 99 -5.72 11.10 -7.61
C ASN A 99 -6.94 10.24 -7.98
N LEU A 100 -8.14 10.80 -7.83
CA LEU A 100 -9.41 10.16 -8.22
C LEU A 100 -9.77 10.39 -9.70
N THR A 101 -8.92 11.07 -10.46
CA THR A 101 -9.10 11.27 -11.91
C THR A 101 -8.32 10.23 -12.71
N SER A 102 -8.64 10.11 -14.00
CA SER A 102 -7.83 9.34 -14.95
C SER A 102 -6.61 10.11 -15.50
N TYR A 103 -6.44 11.39 -15.13
CA TYR A 103 -5.34 12.21 -15.61
C TYR A 103 -4.01 11.76 -15.02
N THR A 104 -2.91 12.17 -15.68
CA THR A 104 -1.56 11.88 -15.23
C THR A 104 -0.77 13.18 -15.16
N ALA A 105 -0.32 13.56 -13.95
CA ALA A 105 0.62 14.65 -13.75
C ALA A 105 2.00 14.31 -14.35
N ILE A 106 2.70 15.32 -14.86
CA ILE A 106 4.08 15.17 -15.32
C ILE A 106 5.05 15.16 -14.14
N HIS A 107 4.82 16.00 -13.14
CA HIS A 107 5.60 16.06 -11.91
C HIS A 107 4.67 15.77 -10.74
N GLU A 108 4.99 14.77 -9.92
CA GLU A 108 4.24 14.44 -8.70
C GLU A 108 4.95 14.99 -7.46
N ILE A 109 4.16 15.37 -6.44
CA ILE A 109 4.67 15.76 -5.13
C ILE A 109 4.21 14.74 -4.10
N ASP A 110 5.17 14.14 -3.41
CA ASP A 110 4.88 13.12 -2.41
C ASP A 110 4.69 13.75 -1.04
N VAL A 111 3.43 13.82 -0.62
CA VAL A 111 3.04 14.25 0.73
C VAL A 111 2.39 13.11 1.51
N LYS A 112 2.01 13.37 2.75
CA LYS A 112 1.21 12.43 3.55
C LYS A 112 -0.10 12.07 2.85
N PHE A 113 -0.42 10.77 2.80
CA PHE A 113 -1.67 10.31 2.20
C PHE A 113 -2.87 10.69 3.07
N TYR A 114 -3.83 11.35 2.43
CA TYR A 114 -5.16 11.64 2.94
C TYR A 114 -6.21 11.11 1.98
N LYS A 115 -7.25 10.49 2.51
CA LYS A 115 -8.34 10.01 1.68
C LYS A 115 -9.17 11.22 1.27
N LEU A 116 -9.23 11.46 -0.04
CA LEU A 116 -10.03 12.53 -0.61
C LEU A 116 -11.43 12.03 -0.98
N ASN A 117 -12.38 12.94 -0.97
CA ASN A 117 -13.74 12.72 -1.40
C ASN A 117 -13.89 13.00 -2.91
N ASP A 118 -14.61 12.14 -3.63
CA ASP A 118 -14.88 12.30 -5.07
C ASP A 118 -16.03 13.31 -5.29
N ALA A 119 -15.73 14.59 -5.11
CA ALA A 119 -16.70 15.67 -5.25
C ALA A 119 -16.96 16.02 -6.73
N SER A 120 -18.11 16.65 -7.05
CA SER A 120 -18.57 16.92 -8.42
C SER A 120 -17.55 17.64 -9.31
N LEU A 121 -16.83 18.63 -8.76
CA LEU A 121 -15.80 19.39 -9.47
C LEU A 121 -14.36 18.91 -9.19
N PHE A 122 -14.15 17.67 -8.70
CA PHE A 122 -12.81 17.13 -8.40
C PHE A 122 -11.87 17.26 -9.61
N ARG A 123 -12.31 16.86 -10.80
CA ARG A 123 -11.53 16.96 -12.05
C ARG A 123 -11.14 18.40 -12.41
N HIS A 124 -12.02 19.37 -12.13
CA HIS A 124 -11.79 20.78 -12.43
C HIS A 124 -10.76 21.34 -11.45
N CYS A 125 -10.94 21.06 -10.16
CA CYS A 125 -9.97 21.41 -9.12
C CYS A 125 -8.59 20.82 -9.45
N TRP A 126 -8.53 19.54 -9.83
CA TRP A 126 -7.27 18.88 -10.21
C TRP A 126 -6.54 19.61 -11.34
N LEU A 127 -7.18 19.87 -12.48
CA LEU A 127 -6.54 20.54 -13.62
C LEU A 127 -6.09 21.98 -13.30
N ILE A 128 -6.89 22.72 -12.52
CA ILE A 128 -6.57 24.10 -12.11
C ILE A 128 -5.37 24.11 -11.16
N ILE A 129 -5.37 23.27 -10.12
CA ILE A 129 -4.27 23.22 -9.14
C ILE A 129 -2.96 22.74 -9.79
N GLN A 130 -3.02 21.75 -10.67
CA GLN A 130 -1.85 21.26 -11.42
C GLN A 130 -1.26 22.37 -12.30
N SER A 131 -2.12 23.14 -12.99
CA SER A 131 -1.68 24.28 -13.80
C SER A 131 -1.12 25.42 -12.95
N ALA A 132 -1.76 25.74 -11.83
CA ALA A 132 -1.31 26.79 -10.91
C ALA A 132 0.07 26.49 -10.32
N TRP A 133 0.29 25.26 -9.84
CA TRP A 133 1.59 24.85 -9.34
C TRP A 133 2.65 24.95 -10.44
N TYR A 134 2.32 24.49 -11.66
CA TYR A 134 3.27 24.50 -12.77
C TYR A 134 3.71 25.91 -13.15
N PHE A 135 2.78 26.85 -13.24
CA PHE A 135 3.10 28.26 -13.52
C PHE A 135 3.96 28.92 -12.43
N ASN A 136 3.89 28.43 -11.19
CA ASN A 136 4.72 28.87 -10.07
C ASN A 136 6.00 28.05 -9.86
N SER A 137 6.25 27.03 -10.69
CA SER A 137 7.40 26.13 -10.55
C SER A 137 8.58 26.54 -11.44
N GLU A 138 9.75 25.97 -11.17
CA GLU A 138 10.94 26.07 -12.03
C GLU A 138 10.73 25.54 -13.47
N TYR A 139 9.66 24.77 -13.70
CA TYR A 139 9.39 24.14 -15.00
C TYR A 139 8.68 25.06 -15.99
N PHE A 140 8.30 26.28 -15.59
CA PHE A 140 7.61 27.25 -16.41
C PHE A 140 8.40 28.57 -16.54
N GLY A 141 8.29 29.25 -17.67
CA GLY A 141 8.92 30.56 -17.90
C GLY A 141 10.39 30.53 -18.35
N HIS A 142 11.04 29.37 -18.32
CA HIS A 142 12.38 29.16 -18.84
C HIS A 142 12.43 27.91 -19.73
N HIS A 143 13.11 28.02 -20.87
CA HIS A 143 13.39 26.95 -21.81
C HIS A 143 14.45 27.44 -22.79
N GLN A 144 15.34 26.56 -23.25
CA GLN A 144 16.41 26.95 -24.18
C GLN A 144 15.90 27.69 -25.43
N HIS A 145 14.75 27.28 -25.97
CA HIS A 145 14.10 27.99 -27.10
C HIS A 145 13.73 29.44 -26.75
N ILE A 146 13.26 29.70 -25.53
CA ILE A 146 12.92 31.04 -25.05
C ILE A 146 14.19 31.86 -24.90
N ASP A 147 15.24 31.29 -24.30
CA ASP A 147 16.50 32.00 -24.05
C ASP A 147 17.18 32.43 -25.36
N TYR A 148 17.23 31.53 -26.36
CA TYR A 148 17.82 31.84 -27.67
C TYR A 148 17.05 32.93 -28.41
N VAL A 149 15.72 32.84 -28.42
CA VAL A 149 14.87 33.85 -29.07
C VAL A 149 14.98 35.19 -28.35
N ASN A 150 14.96 35.21 -27.03
CA ASN A 150 15.00 36.44 -26.25
C ASN A 150 16.38 37.09 -26.24
N HIS A 151 17.46 36.30 -26.26
CA HIS A 151 18.79 36.82 -26.46
C HIS A 151 18.88 37.53 -27.82
N TYR A 152 18.47 36.87 -28.90
CA TYR A 152 18.46 37.47 -30.23
C TYR A 152 17.59 38.73 -30.33
N LEU A 153 16.45 38.75 -29.65
CA LEU A 153 15.60 39.94 -29.56
C LEU A 153 16.30 41.11 -28.87
N ALA A 154 17.04 40.84 -27.80
CA ALA A 154 17.71 41.85 -26.98
C ALA A 154 19.03 42.37 -27.58
N THR A 155 19.86 41.48 -28.14
CA THR A 155 21.22 41.80 -28.60
C THR A 155 21.33 41.90 -30.12
N GLY A 156 20.45 41.24 -30.87
CA GLY A 156 20.62 41.03 -32.31
C GLY A 156 21.62 39.95 -32.68
N GLU A 157 22.26 39.31 -31.69
CA GLU A 157 23.26 38.26 -31.89
C GLU A 157 22.65 36.87 -31.67
N LYS A 158 23.04 35.89 -32.48
CA LYS A 158 22.61 34.50 -32.31
C LYS A 158 23.50 33.80 -31.29
N LEU A 159 22.90 33.08 -30.33
CA LEU A 159 23.65 32.17 -29.45
C LEU A 159 24.22 30.97 -30.25
N PRO A 160 25.29 30.31 -29.75
CA PRO A 160 25.93 29.18 -30.43
C PRO A 160 24.94 28.06 -30.77
N ILE A 161 24.71 27.81 -32.07
CA ILE A 161 23.68 26.87 -32.52
C ILE A 161 24.03 25.41 -32.18
N GLU A 162 25.32 25.11 -32.04
CA GLU A 162 25.85 23.80 -31.69
C GLU A 162 25.44 23.38 -30.27
N GLN A 163 25.09 24.34 -29.42
CA GLN A 163 24.62 24.11 -28.05
C GLN A 163 23.09 23.97 -27.98
N TYR A 164 22.37 24.19 -29.08
CA TYR A 164 20.91 24.11 -29.13
C TYR A 164 20.43 22.66 -29.29
N ASN A 165 19.73 22.15 -28.28
CA ASN A 165 19.33 20.74 -28.18
C ASN A 165 18.00 20.41 -28.91
N PHE A 166 17.42 21.38 -29.62
CA PHE A 166 16.11 21.27 -30.26
C PHE A 166 16.21 21.56 -31.76
N ASP A 167 15.06 21.66 -32.43
CA ASP A 167 14.97 21.85 -33.89
C ASP A 167 15.60 23.19 -34.34
N GLN A 168 16.82 23.12 -34.87
CA GLN A 168 17.62 24.26 -35.32
C GLN A 168 16.96 24.99 -36.51
N ASP A 169 16.41 24.24 -37.48
CA ASP A 169 15.69 24.82 -38.63
C ASP A 169 14.50 25.66 -38.19
N TYR A 170 13.78 25.20 -37.16
CA TYR A 170 12.66 25.92 -36.59
C TYR A 170 13.11 27.19 -35.85
N LEU A 171 14.25 27.14 -35.14
CA LEU A 171 14.84 28.31 -34.48
C LEU A 171 15.26 29.36 -35.51
N ASP A 172 15.91 28.98 -36.61
CA ASP A 172 16.29 29.90 -37.69
C ASP A 172 15.09 30.53 -38.39
N LYS A 173 14.02 29.76 -38.63
CA LYS A 173 12.74 30.32 -39.11
C LYS A 173 12.21 31.38 -38.16
N ARG A 174 12.42 31.21 -36.85
CA ARG A 174 11.97 32.18 -35.87
C ARG A 174 12.80 33.45 -35.89
N TYR A 175 14.12 33.37 -36.00
CA TYR A 175 15.00 34.53 -36.23
C TYR A 175 14.58 35.31 -37.49
N ASN A 176 14.37 34.63 -38.61
CA ASN A 176 13.90 35.26 -39.84
C ASN A 176 12.53 35.96 -39.68
N THR A 177 11.68 35.45 -38.80
CA THR A 177 10.39 36.11 -38.51
C THR A 177 10.58 37.37 -37.68
N ILE A 178 11.54 37.36 -36.76
CA ILE A 178 11.92 38.52 -35.94
C ILE A 178 12.48 39.63 -36.84
N ASP A 179 13.38 39.29 -37.76
CA ASP A 179 13.95 40.26 -38.70
C ASP A 179 12.89 40.90 -39.58
N LYS A 180 11.97 40.08 -40.12
CA LYS A 180 10.83 40.58 -40.89
C LYS A 180 9.92 41.51 -40.07
N ALA A 181 9.75 41.24 -38.78
CA ALA A 181 8.96 42.08 -37.89
C ALA A 181 9.69 43.39 -37.55
N LYS A 182 11.01 43.36 -37.34
CA LYS A 182 11.85 44.56 -37.18
C LYS A 182 11.77 45.45 -38.42
N ILE A 183 11.88 44.88 -39.62
CA ILE A 183 11.75 45.62 -40.89
C ILE A 183 10.37 46.31 -41.00
N LYS A 184 9.32 45.69 -40.47
CA LYS A 184 7.94 46.21 -40.48
C LYS A 184 7.60 47.10 -39.28
N ASN A 185 8.56 47.44 -38.41
CA ASN A 185 8.34 48.18 -37.16
C ASN A 185 7.23 47.58 -36.27
N LEU A 186 7.06 46.26 -36.30
CA LEU A 186 6.09 45.59 -35.44
C LEU A 186 6.69 45.38 -34.05
N PRO A 187 5.96 45.68 -32.96
CA PRO A 187 6.46 45.47 -31.62
C PRO A 187 6.68 43.97 -31.35
N ILE A 188 7.87 43.61 -30.87
CA ILE A 188 8.21 42.22 -30.51
C ILE A 188 8.51 42.17 -29.02
N ASN A 189 7.70 41.41 -28.28
CA ASN A 189 7.84 41.28 -26.83
C ASN A 189 8.50 39.94 -26.48
N GLY A 190 9.59 39.95 -25.70
CA GLY A 190 10.26 38.73 -25.24
C GLY A 190 9.41 37.83 -24.32
N PHE A 191 8.34 38.37 -23.74
CA PHE A 191 7.37 37.62 -22.94
C PHE A 191 6.28 36.92 -23.80
N THR A 192 6.25 37.16 -25.11
CA THR A 192 5.19 36.65 -26.01
C THR A 192 5.14 35.13 -26.02
N LEU A 193 6.29 34.46 -26.08
CA LEU A 193 6.35 32.99 -26.12
C LEU A 193 5.78 32.35 -24.85
N VAL A 194 6.13 32.91 -23.68
CA VAL A 194 5.64 32.43 -22.38
C VAL A 194 4.15 32.72 -22.22
N SER A 195 3.68 33.88 -22.67
CA SER A 195 2.25 34.23 -22.65
C SER A 195 1.42 33.31 -23.56
N GLN A 196 1.89 33.03 -24.78
CA GLN A 196 1.25 32.09 -25.71
C GLN A 196 1.24 30.66 -25.16
N TRP A 197 2.28 30.29 -24.42
CA TRP A 197 2.36 28.99 -23.76
C TRP A 197 1.37 28.88 -22.59
N TYR A 198 1.31 29.90 -21.73
CA TYR A 198 0.33 30.04 -20.65
C TYR A 198 -1.11 29.87 -21.16
N TYR A 199 -1.50 30.65 -22.16
CA TYR A 199 -2.85 30.58 -22.72
C TYR A 199 -3.10 29.28 -23.49
N GLY A 200 -2.08 28.67 -24.09
CA GLY A 200 -2.19 27.34 -24.69
C GLY A 200 -2.58 26.27 -23.66
N ILE A 201 -1.96 26.29 -22.48
CA ILE A 201 -2.31 25.37 -21.37
C ILE A 201 -3.73 25.64 -20.87
N LEU A 202 -4.11 26.90 -20.62
CA LEU A 202 -5.46 27.23 -20.16
C LEU A 202 -6.54 26.88 -21.18
N PHE A 203 -6.27 27.09 -22.47
CA PHE A 203 -7.19 26.71 -23.54
C PHE A 203 -7.40 25.19 -23.58
N LEU A 204 -6.34 24.38 -23.40
CA LEU A 204 -6.46 22.92 -23.27
C LEU A 204 -7.31 22.51 -22.07
N VAL A 205 -7.13 23.17 -20.92
CA VAL A 205 -7.96 22.93 -19.72
C VAL A 205 -9.42 23.23 -20.02
N CYS A 206 -9.72 24.36 -20.69
CA CYS A 206 -11.09 24.71 -21.08
C CYS A 206 -11.69 23.67 -22.04
N LYS A 207 -10.92 23.22 -23.04
CA LYS A 207 -11.37 22.20 -24.00
C LYS A 207 -11.62 20.85 -23.31
N GLU A 208 -10.73 20.41 -22.42
CA GLU A 208 -10.90 19.16 -21.66
C GLU A 208 -12.15 19.18 -20.78
N LEU A 209 -12.37 20.31 -20.09
CA LEU A 209 -13.50 20.49 -19.18
C LEU A 209 -14.80 20.91 -19.90
N GLN A 210 -14.74 21.10 -21.23
CA GLN A 210 -15.84 21.59 -22.07
C GLN A 210 -16.39 22.94 -21.59
N LEU A 211 -15.50 23.82 -21.13
CA LEU A 211 -15.81 25.19 -20.71
C LEU A 211 -15.88 26.13 -21.93
N PRO A 212 -16.60 27.27 -21.82
CA PRO A 212 -16.60 28.30 -22.85
C PRO A 212 -15.18 28.80 -23.16
N VAL A 213 -14.90 29.00 -24.46
CA VAL A 213 -13.61 29.55 -24.94
C VAL A 213 -13.76 30.97 -25.50
N SER A 214 -14.84 31.67 -25.16
CA SER A 214 -15.17 33.02 -25.67
C SER A 214 -14.16 34.10 -25.29
N HIS A 215 -13.37 33.87 -24.23
CA HIS A 215 -12.29 34.78 -23.81
C HIS A 215 -10.95 34.50 -24.49
N PHE A 216 -10.90 33.52 -25.39
CA PHE A 216 -9.72 33.17 -26.18
C PHE A 216 -9.92 33.58 -27.63
N ILE A 217 -8.87 34.13 -28.24
CA ILE A 217 -8.86 34.51 -29.64
C ILE A 217 -8.82 33.23 -30.48
N VAL A 218 -9.99 32.83 -30.97
CA VAL A 218 -10.18 31.77 -31.96
C VAL A 218 -10.66 32.42 -33.25
N SER A 219 -9.93 32.19 -34.33
CA SER A 219 -10.28 32.68 -35.67
C SER A 219 -10.16 31.55 -36.69
N GLN A 220 -10.89 31.67 -37.80
CA GLN A 220 -10.80 30.73 -38.91
C GLN A 220 -10.37 31.47 -40.17
N SER A 221 -9.35 30.95 -40.86
CA SER A 221 -8.90 31.44 -42.16
C SER A 221 -8.43 30.26 -43.00
N ASP A 222 -8.78 30.24 -44.29
CA ASP A 222 -8.40 29.19 -45.24
C ASP A 222 -8.65 27.76 -44.72
N ASN A 223 -9.83 27.49 -44.15
CA ASN A 223 -10.23 26.21 -43.53
C ASN A 223 -9.43 25.78 -42.27
N ARG A 224 -8.50 26.61 -41.79
CA ARG A 224 -7.72 26.36 -40.58
C ARG A 224 -8.24 27.18 -39.40
N GLU A 225 -8.21 26.56 -38.23
CA GLU A 225 -8.47 27.22 -36.96
C GLU A 225 -7.16 27.77 -36.40
N PHE A 226 -7.18 29.02 -35.95
CA PHE A 226 -6.10 29.68 -35.22
C PHE A 226 -6.59 29.97 -33.80
N ASN A 227 -6.07 29.23 -32.85
CA ASN A 227 -6.40 29.29 -31.42
C ASN A 227 -5.10 29.40 -30.58
N PRO A 228 -5.17 29.56 -29.25
CA PRO A 228 -3.98 29.68 -28.40
C PRO A 228 -2.94 28.56 -28.57
N ILE A 229 -3.35 27.31 -28.79
CA ILE A 229 -2.41 26.17 -28.97
C ILE A 229 -1.65 26.31 -30.30
N THR A 230 -2.32 26.75 -31.37
CA THR A 230 -1.64 27.00 -32.66
C THR A 230 -0.61 28.13 -32.55
N LYS A 231 -0.83 29.10 -31.65
CA LYS A 231 0.11 30.19 -31.35
C LYS A 231 1.26 29.73 -30.44
N THR A 232 1.05 28.74 -29.59
CA THR A 232 2.13 28.15 -28.77
C THR A 232 3.20 27.52 -29.66
N SER A 233 4.46 27.89 -29.43
CA SER A 233 5.61 27.31 -30.15
C SER A 233 5.63 25.79 -29.98
N ARG A 234 5.90 25.05 -31.06
CA ARG A 234 5.94 23.57 -31.04
C ARG A 234 6.89 23.03 -29.96
N GLN A 235 8.00 23.72 -29.69
CA GLN A 235 8.97 23.33 -28.66
C GLN A 235 8.40 23.41 -27.23
N LEU A 236 7.38 24.23 -27.02
CA LEU A 236 6.75 24.43 -25.70
C LEU A 236 5.47 23.61 -25.52
N ARG A 237 4.86 23.10 -26.60
CA ARG A 237 3.58 22.36 -26.52
C ARG A 237 3.67 21.06 -25.71
N SER A 238 4.83 20.41 -25.70
CA SER A 238 5.07 19.22 -24.87
C SER A 238 5.28 19.56 -23.39
N LEU A 239 5.56 20.81 -23.06
CA LEU A 239 5.83 21.24 -21.69
C LEU A 239 4.50 21.67 -21.05
N ALA A 240 3.89 20.78 -20.30
CA ALA A 240 2.60 20.99 -19.66
C ALA A 240 2.53 20.22 -18.33
N PRO A 241 1.69 20.65 -17.38
CA PRO A 241 1.58 19.98 -16.07
C PRO A 241 1.02 18.56 -16.13
N PHE A 242 0.31 18.22 -17.20
CA PHE A 242 -0.33 16.94 -17.42
C PHE A 242 0.13 16.28 -18.71
N LYS A 243 -0.09 14.98 -18.80
CA LYS A 243 0.22 14.19 -19.99
C LYS A 243 -0.65 14.60 -21.18
N ILE A 244 -0.04 14.84 -22.33
CA ILE A 244 -0.68 15.30 -23.58
C ILE A 244 -0.50 14.27 -24.69
N ILE A 245 -1.55 14.09 -25.48
CA ILE A 245 -1.58 13.29 -26.70
C ILE A 245 -1.78 14.20 -27.91
N GLU A 246 -1.00 13.98 -28.96
CA GLU A 246 -1.17 14.57 -30.29
C GLU A 246 -1.59 13.46 -31.27
N CYS A 247 -2.64 13.70 -32.05
CA CYS A 247 -3.02 12.87 -33.19
C CYS A 247 -2.90 13.69 -34.48
N ASP A 248 -1.98 13.30 -35.37
CA ASP A 248 -1.61 14.05 -36.59
C ASP A 248 -1.91 13.22 -37.85
N ILE A 249 -2.25 13.87 -38.96
CA ILE A 249 -2.47 13.22 -40.25
C ILE A 249 -1.12 12.72 -40.81
N LYS A 250 -1.00 11.42 -41.05
CA LYS A 250 0.19 10.83 -41.67
C LYS A 250 0.27 11.26 -43.13
N SER A 251 1.42 11.82 -43.51
CA SER A 251 1.71 12.19 -44.91
C SER A 251 0.54 12.94 -45.56
N ALA A 252 0.02 13.98 -44.90
CA ALA A 252 -1.21 14.68 -45.30
C ALA A 252 -1.22 15.03 -46.80
N PHE A 253 -0.14 15.63 -47.30
CA PHE A 253 -0.07 16.08 -48.69
C PHE A 253 -0.13 14.93 -49.71
N PRO A 254 0.77 13.93 -49.64
CA PRO A 254 0.67 12.71 -50.44
C PRO A 254 -0.70 12.04 -50.38
N THR A 255 -1.30 11.97 -49.19
CA THR A 255 -2.61 11.34 -48.99
C THR A 255 -3.72 12.04 -49.75
N PHE A 256 -3.79 13.38 -49.70
CA PHE A 256 -4.84 14.12 -50.42
C PHE A 256 -4.64 14.08 -51.94
N LEU A 257 -3.39 14.06 -52.41
CA LEU A 257 -3.10 13.92 -53.83
C LEU A 257 -3.46 12.53 -54.37
N ASP A 258 -3.21 11.47 -53.60
CA ASP A 258 -3.68 10.11 -53.91
C ASP A 258 -5.21 10.06 -54.03
N ILE A 259 -5.93 10.80 -53.18
CA ILE A 259 -7.41 10.86 -53.20
C ILE A 259 -7.91 11.52 -54.49
N GLU A 260 -7.28 12.63 -54.90
CA GLU A 260 -7.65 13.34 -56.14
C GLU A 260 -7.30 12.55 -57.40
N THR A 261 -6.14 11.90 -57.41
CA THR A 261 -5.62 11.21 -58.61
C THR A 261 -6.05 9.75 -58.72
N GLY A 262 -6.50 9.13 -57.62
CA GLY A 262 -6.71 7.69 -57.52
C GLY A 262 -5.40 6.89 -57.30
N ALA A 263 -4.27 7.56 -57.13
CA ALA A 263 -2.98 6.94 -56.89
C ALA A 263 -2.91 6.23 -55.52
N LYS A 264 -1.91 5.35 -55.36
CA LYS A 264 -1.63 4.61 -54.11
C LYS A 264 -0.17 4.79 -53.69
N LEU A 265 0.30 6.03 -53.68
CA LEU A 265 1.71 6.38 -53.50
C LEU A 265 2.00 7.06 -52.15
N LYS A 266 1.01 7.37 -51.32
CA LYS A 266 1.16 8.19 -50.11
C LYS A 266 2.28 7.75 -49.16
N ASP A 267 2.52 6.44 -49.08
CA ASP A 267 3.56 5.84 -48.22
C ASP A 267 4.93 5.75 -48.91
N HIS A 268 4.97 5.89 -50.24
CA HIS A 268 6.15 5.72 -51.10
C HIS A 268 6.77 7.05 -51.54
N ILE A 269 6.00 8.13 -51.73
CA ILE A 269 6.49 9.42 -52.27
C ILE A 269 7.77 9.88 -51.58
N TYR A 270 7.76 9.96 -50.25
CA TYR A 270 8.93 10.47 -49.53
C TYR A 270 10.12 9.51 -49.61
N ASN A 271 9.89 8.20 -49.68
CA ASN A 271 10.98 7.23 -49.82
C ASN A 271 11.59 7.31 -51.22
N ASN A 272 10.76 7.48 -52.26
CA ASN A 272 11.20 7.68 -53.63
C ASN A 272 12.09 8.94 -53.73
N LEU A 273 11.65 10.05 -53.15
CA LEU A 273 12.45 11.29 -53.11
C LEU A 273 13.74 11.17 -52.30
N MET A 274 13.73 10.40 -51.21
CA MET A 274 14.96 10.13 -50.46
C MET A 274 15.98 9.38 -51.31
N LEU A 275 15.52 8.41 -52.12
CA LEU A 275 16.36 7.61 -53.01
C LEU A 275 16.85 8.42 -54.22
N SER A 276 15.98 9.21 -54.85
CA SER A 276 16.33 9.98 -56.05
C SER A 276 17.25 11.17 -55.75
N GLU A 277 17.03 11.86 -54.62
CA GLU A 277 17.76 13.09 -54.28
C GLU A 277 18.87 12.89 -53.24
N GLY A 278 18.99 11.69 -52.64
CA GLY A 278 19.96 11.44 -51.56
C GLY A 278 19.72 12.27 -50.30
N ILE A 279 18.46 12.60 -50.00
CA ILE A 279 18.07 13.49 -48.88
C ILE A 279 17.39 12.73 -47.73
N THR A 280 17.29 13.37 -46.57
CA THR A 280 16.53 12.82 -45.44
C THR A 280 15.02 12.95 -45.66
N ARG A 281 14.21 12.13 -44.97
CA ARG A 281 12.74 12.20 -45.05
C ARG A 281 12.18 13.59 -44.75
N GLY A 282 12.76 14.31 -43.79
CA GLY A 282 12.38 15.68 -43.45
C GLY A 282 12.59 16.65 -44.61
N LYS A 283 13.77 16.56 -45.26
CA LYS A 283 14.08 17.34 -46.47
C LYS A 283 13.18 16.95 -47.64
N ALA A 284 12.90 15.66 -47.84
CA ALA A 284 11.97 15.18 -48.86
C ALA A 284 10.56 15.75 -48.67
N LYS A 285 10.05 15.78 -47.44
CA LYS A 285 8.75 16.41 -47.12
C LYS A 285 8.75 17.91 -47.46
N ILE A 286 9.80 18.64 -47.10
CA ILE A 286 9.93 20.06 -47.41
C ILE A 286 9.99 20.29 -48.92
N LEU A 287 10.80 19.51 -49.65
CA LEU A 287 10.94 19.58 -51.10
C LEU A 287 9.60 19.33 -51.80
N PHE A 288 8.91 18.24 -51.44
CA PHE A 288 7.61 17.90 -52.01
C PHE A 288 6.58 19.01 -51.83
N VAL A 289 6.44 19.53 -50.60
CA VAL A 289 5.51 20.63 -50.31
C VAL A 289 5.91 21.91 -51.04
N SER A 290 7.20 22.19 -51.15
CA SER A 290 7.73 23.35 -51.89
C SER A 290 7.34 23.28 -53.36
N VAL A 291 7.59 22.15 -54.03
CA VAL A 291 7.27 21.97 -55.45
C VAL A 291 5.76 22.04 -55.69
N CYS A 292 4.94 21.39 -54.85
CA CYS A 292 3.48 21.45 -55.00
C CYS A 292 2.93 22.89 -54.91
N ASN A 293 3.57 23.76 -54.12
CA ASN A 293 3.17 25.18 -53.98
C ASN A 293 3.89 26.12 -54.95
N SER A 294 4.70 25.60 -55.88
CA SER A 294 5.59 26.41 -56.72
C SER A 294 5.03 26.76 -58.10
N GLY A 295 3.76 26.44 -58.42
CA GLY A 295 3.19 26.63 -59.76
C GLY A 295 3.14 28.08 -60.30
N LYS A 296 3.56 29.07 -59.50
CA LYS A 296 3.80 30.45 -59.93
C LYS A 296 5.23 30.73 -60.39
N TYR A 297 6.18 29.86 -60.04
CA TYR A 297 7.62 30.08 -60.16
C TYR A 297 8.32 28.96 -60.92
N LYS A 298 7.77 27.74 -60.92
CA LYS A 298 8.26 26.61 -61.71
C LYS A 298 7.39 26.41 -62.95
N SER A 299 7.98 25.85 -64.01
CA SER A 299 7.23 25.48 -65.20
C SER A 299 6.40 24.22 -64.97
N LYS A 300 5.41 23.99 -65.85
CA LYS A 300 4.63 22.75 -65.83
C LYS A 300 5.53 21.54 -66.11
N GLU A 301 6.51 21.70 -67.00
CA GLU A 301 7.45 20.65 -67.40
C GLU A 301 8.35 20.23 -66.23
N GLU A 302 8.90 21.20 -65.48
CA GLU A 302 9.71 20.96 -64.29
C GLU A 302 8.92 20.25 -63.19
N THR A 303 7.69 20.71 -62.95
CA THR A 303 6.81 20.14 -61.93
C THR A 303 6.35 18.73 -62.33
N LYS A 304 6.11 18.50 -63.62
CA LYS A 304 5.77 17.18 -64.16
C LYS A 304 6.90 16.19 -63.99
N ALA A 305 8.14 16.59 -64.33
CA ALA A 305 9.32 15.75 -64.13
C ALA A 305 9.47 15.34 -62.66
N PHE A 306 9.31 16.31 -61.74
CA PHE A 306 9.33 16.04 -60.31
C PHE A 306 8.27 15.05 -59.83
N PHE A 307 7.02 15.14 -60.34
CA PHE A 307 5.98 14.17 -59.98
C PHE A 307 6.25 12.78 -60.53
N VAL A 308 6.87 12.66 -61.71
CA VAL A 308 7.34 11.38 -62.23
C VAL A 308 8.40 10.78 -61.31
N ASP A 309 9.34 11.56 -60.81
CA ASP A 309 10.36 11.11 -59.84
C ASP A 309 9.74 10.68 -58.49
N CYS A 310 8.61 11.29 -58.12
CA CYS A 310 7.81 10.85 -56.97
C CYS A 310 7.11 9.50 -57.19
N GLY A 311 7.02 9.03 -58.44
CA GLY A 311 6.41 7.76 -58.84
C GLY A 311 5.03 7.88 -59.49
N TYR A 312 4.52 9.09 -59.74
CA TYR A 312 3.23 9.27 -60.41
C TYR A 312 3.33 8.94 -61.91
N THR A 313 2.26 8.34 -62.44
CA THR A 313 2.10 8.11 -63.88
C THR A 313 1.91 9.44 -64.63
N ARG A 314 2.11 9.43 -65.95
CA ARG A 314 1.92 10.62 -66.79
C ARG A 314 0.49 11.19 -66.68
N THR A 315 -0.52 10.33 -66.62
CA THR A 315 -1.94 10.74 -66.50
C THR A 315 -2.23 11.39 -65.15
N GLU A 316 -1.70 10.83 -64.05
CA GLU A 316 -1.83 11.41 -62.72
C GLU A 316 -1.10 12.75 -62.63
N CYS A 317 0.08 12.86 -63.23
CA CYS A 317 0.83 14.12 -63.28
C CYS A 317 0.04 15.24 -63.98
N GLU A 318 -0.62 14.97 -65.12
CA GLU A 318 -1.46 15.98 -65.79
C GLU A 318 -2.58 16.47 -64.88
N HIS A 319 -3.22 15.56 -64.14
CA HIS A 319 -4.24 15.93 -63.16
C HIS A 319 -3.64 16.82 -62.03
N LEU A 320 -2.50 16.42 -61.46
CA LEU A 320 -1.80 17.21 -60.43
C LEU A 320 -1.37 18.61 -60.92
N LEU A 321 -1.02 18.75 -62.20
CA LEU A 321 -0.73 20.06 -62.79
C LEU A 321 -1.96 20.98 -62.80
N THR A 322 -3.16 20.43 -62.96
CA THR A 322 -4.41 21.22 -62.87
C THR A 322 -4.66 21.79 -61.47
N LEU A 323 -4.12 21.14 -60.43
CA LEU A 323 -4.20 21.59 -59.03
C LEU A 323 -3.08 22.57 -58.68
N THR A 324 -1.84 22.24 -59.04
CA THR A 324 -0.64 23.02 -58.68
C THR A 324 -0.47 24.31 -59.48
N HIS A 325 -0.88 24.33 -60.75
CA HIS A 325 -0.80 25.49 -61.66
C HIS A 325 -2.17 26.13 -61.92
N ASN A 326 -3.12 25.95 -61.00
CA ASN A 326 -4.44 26.55 -61.16
C ASN A 326 -4.37 28.08 -61.04
N PRO A 327 -4.78 28.85 -62.07
CA PRO A 327 -4.71 30.31 -62.01
C PRO A 327 -5.78 30.93 -61.09
N LYS A 328 -6.86 30.19 -60.79
CA LYS A 328 -8.02 30.67 -60.02
C LYS A 328 -7.95 30.33 -58.54
N ARG A 329 -7.23 29.27 -58.15
CA ARG A 329 -7.17 28.78 -56.77
C ARG A 329 -5.76 28.35 -56.39
N LYS A 330 -5.29 28.74 -55.21
CA LYS A 330 -3.97 28.33 -54.70
C LYS A 330 -3.99 26.85 -54.33
N PHE A 331 -2.94 26.11 -54.68
CA PHE A 331 -2.78 24.69 -54.31
C PHE A 331 -3.06 24.42 -52.82
N TYR A 332 -2.44 25.22 -51.95
CA TYR A 332 -2.63 25.13 -50.50
C TYR A 332 -4.11 25.17 -50.07
N SER A 333 -4.96 25.96 -50.73
CA SER A 333 -6.39 26.06 -50.38
C SER A 333 -7.18 24.79 -50.68
N PHE A 334 -6.70 23.92 -51.58
CA PHE A 334 -7.27 22.57 -51.77
C PHE A 334 -6.87 21.67 -50.60
N MET A 335 -5.61 21.74 -50.19
CA MET A 335 -5.09 20.90 -49.11
C MET A 335 -5.77 21.18 -47.78
N THR A 336 -5.98 22.46 -47.43
CA THR A 336 -6.59 22.81 -46.14
C THR A 336 -8.06 22.41 -46.03
N GLU A 337 -8.77 22.25 -47.15
CA GLU A 337 -10.13 21.72 -47.19
C GLU A 337 -10.15 20.25 -46.77
N TYR A 338 -9.25 19.44 -47.32
CA TYR A 338 -9.06 18.05 -46.92
C TYR A 338 -8.57 17.91 -45.49
N GLU A 339 -7.64 18.75 -45.05
CA GLU A 339 -7.19 18.78 -43.64
C GLU A 339 -8.38 18.99 -42.70
N ARG A 340 -9.23 19.98 -42.99
CA ARG A 340 -10.43 20.26 -42.20
C ARG A 340 -11.37 19.06 -42.17
N ALA A 341 -11.71 18.49 -43.33
CA ALA A 341 -12.62 17.36 -43.42
C ALA A 341 -12.09 16.13 -42.65
N ALA A 342 -10.81 15.81 -42.81
CA ALA A 342 -10.17 14.69 -42.12
C ALA A 342 -10.15 14.89 -40.59
N ILE A 343 -9.80 16.09 -40.12
CA ILE A 343 -9.78 16.42 -38.69
C ILE A 343 -11.19 16.38 -38.09
N GLU A 344 -12.17 17.02 -38.72
CA GLU A 344 -13.56 17.04 -38.25
C GLU A 344 -14.13 15.62 -38.16
N HIS A 345 -13.87 14.79 -39.16
CA HIS A 345 -14.31 13.40 -39.16
C HIS A 345 -13.60 12.56 -38.09
N PHE A 346 -12.28 12.74 -37.91
CA PHE A 346 -11.53 12.08 -36.85
C PHE A 346 -12.04 12.45 -35.45
N ILE A 347 -12.36 13.72 -35.23
CA ILE A 347 -12.96 14.19 -33.98
C ILE A 347 -14.33 13.56 -33.76
N PHE A 348 -15.18 13.55 -34.79
CA PHE A 348 -16.54 13.03 -34.71
C PHE A 348 -16.56 11.53 -34.39
N ILE A 349 -15.80 10.73 -35.14
CA ILE A 349 -15.85 9.26 -35.03
C ILE A 349 -15.20 8.72 -33.75
N ASN A 350 -14.29 9.49 -33.14
CA ASN A 350 -13.63 9.14 -31.87
C ASN A 350 -14.15 9.92 -30.66
N ASP A 351 -15.24 10.69 -30.81
CA ASP A 351 -15.82 11.58 -29.78
C ASP A 351 -14.79 12.48 -29.08
N LEU A 352 -13.88 13.07 -29.84
CA LEU A 352 -12.79 13.92 -29.32
C LEU A 352 -13.19 15.40 -29.22
N LYS A 353 -14.44 15.72 -28.89
CA LYS A 353 -14.93 17.12 -28.80
C LYS A 353 -14.11 18.01 -27.86
N ARG A 354 -13.45 17.37 -26.89
CA ARG A 354 -12.56 17.95 -25.88
C ARG A 354 -11.15 18.29 -26.37
N CYS A 355 -10.80 18.00 -27.63
CA CYS A 355 -9.48 18.31 -28.16
C CYS A 355 -9.34 19.77 -28.59
N GLY A 356 -8.14 20.32 -28.47
CA GLY A 356 -7.71 21.52 -29.18
C GLY A 356 -7.28 21.17 -30.60
N ARG A 357 -7.77 21.92 -31.59
CA ARG A 357 -7.43 21.72 -32.99
C ARG A 357 -6.13 22.43 -33.36
N LEU A 358 -5.18 21.71 -33.94
CA LEU A 358 -4.05 22.28 -34.70
C LEU A 358 -4.44 22.34 -36.19
N HIS A 359 -3.50 22.69 -37.07
CA HIS A 359 -3.79 22.76 -38.51
C HIS A 359 -4.07 21.37 -39.11
N ASP A 360 -3.16 20.44 -38.88
CA ASP A 360 -3.15 19.05 -39.40
C ASP A 360 -3.24 18.00 -38.28
N ALA A 361 -3.42 18.44 -37.04
CA ALA A 361 -3.46 17.57 -35.88
C ALA A 361 -4.52 17.98 -34.85
N VAL A 362 -4.78 17.11 -33.88
CA VAL A 362 -5.54 17.41 -32.67
C VAL A 362 -4.73 17.11 -31.43
N LEU A 363 -4.92 17.91 -30.39
CA LEU A 363 -4.18 17.82 -29.14
C LEU A 363 -5.13 17.77 -27.95
N PHE A 364 -4.92 16.85 -27.02
CA PHE A 364 -5.81 16.71 -25.86
C PHE A 364 -5.07 16.13 -24.64
N ILE A 365 -5.67 16.34 -23.46
CA ILE A 365 -5.14 15.84 -22.19
C ILE A 365 -5.43 14.34 -22.10
N ASP A 366 -4.41 13.55 -21.73
CA ASP A 366 -4.54 12.12 -21.57
C ASP A 366 -5.40 11.79 -20.35
N ASN A 367 -6.65 11.41 -20.59
CA ASN A 367 -7.59 10.91 -19.59
C ASN A 367 -7.76 9.37 -19.67
N LYS A 368 -6.81 8.66 -20.31
CA LYS A 368 -6.82 7.22 -20.61
C LYS A 368 -7.81 6.74 -21.67
N ILE A 369 -8.76 7.57 -22.10
CA ILE A 369 -9.62 7.26 -23.26
C ILE A 369 -8.83 7.57 -24.53
N LYS A 370 -8.45 6.52 -25.27
CA LYS A 370 -7.68 6.63 -26.52
C LYS A 370 -8.59 6.54 -27.74
N PRO A 371 -8.29 7.28 -28.82
CA PRO A 371 -8.95 7.08 -30.11
C PRO A 371 -8.75 5.63 -30.57
N GLN A 372 -9.80 5.04 -31.13
CA GLN A 372 -9.82 3.66 -31.60
C GLN A 372 -9.77 3.59 -33.12
N ILE A 373 -10.26 4.62 -33.81
CA ILE A 373 -10.38 4.66 -35.27
C ILE A 373 -9.39 5.68 -35.81
N PHE A 374 -8.28 5.19 -36.38
CA PHE A 374 -7.21 6.01 -36.95
C PHE A 374 -7.35 6.27 -38.45
N LYS A 375 -8.20 5.50 -39.13
CA LYS A 375 -8.45 5.65 -40.56
C LYS A 375 -9.82 6.29 -40.77
N VAL A 376 -9.86 7.44 -41.44
CA VAL A 376 -11.09 8.23 -41.60
C VAL A 376 -11.29 8.66 -43.04
N ASN A 377 -12.52 8.97 -43.43
CA ASN A 377 -12.77 9.57 -44.74
C ASN A 377 -12.07 10.94 -44.84
N PRO A 378 -11.50 11.29 -46.01
CA PRO A 378 -11.58 10.55 -47.28
C PRO A 378 -10.39 9.60 -47.54
N ASN A 379 -10.04 8.68 -46.63
CA ASN A 379 -8.92 7.72 -46.69
C ASN A 379 -7.60 8.21 -46.05
N CYS A 380 -7.71 8.99 -44.98
CA CYS A 380 -6.59 9.52 -44.21
C CYS A 380 -6.28 8.63 -43.00
N ASP A 381 -4.99 8.43 -42.74
CA ASP A 381 -4.51 7.71 -41.56
C ASP A 381 -3.93 8.70 -40.54
N PHE A 382 -4.31 8.56 -39.28
CA PHE A 382 -3.79 9.34 -38.17
C PHE A 382 -2.66 8.59 -37.44
N GLY A 383 -1.64 9.33 -37.01
CA GLY A 383 -0.62 8.87 -36.08
C GLY A 383 -0.91 9.43 -34.70
N CYS A 384 -0.79 8.61 -33.65
CA CYS A 384 -0.93 9.03 -32.26
C CYS A 384 0.44 9.09 -31.57
N LYS A 385 0.74 10.20 -30.91
CA LYS A 385 2.00 10.42 -30.20
C LYS A 385 1.76 11.00 -28.81
N GLU A 386 2.48 10.47 -27.82
CA GLU A 386 2.59 11.12 -26.51
C GLU A 386 3.63 12.23 -26.59
N LEU A 387 3.24 13.46 -26.26
CA LEU A 387 4.16 14.61 -26.37
C LEU A 387 5.11 14.74 -25.19
N ASN A 388 4.68 14.25 -24.03
CA ASN A 388 5.45 14.29 -22.80
C ASN A 388 5.24 13.01 -22.00
N ARG A 389 6.18 12.80 -21.06
CA ARG A 389 6.20 11.62 -20.20
C ARG A 389 6.27 12.06 -18.75
N PRO A 390 5.60 11.34 -17.82
CA PRO A 390 5.75 11.59 -16.40
C PRO A 390 7.22 11.44 -15.98
N VAL A 391 7.65 12.33 -15.10
CA VAL A 391 8.98 12.34 -14.50
C VAL A 391 8.91 11.51 -13.23
N TYR A 392 9.66 10.41 -13.19
CA TYR A 392 9.71 9.52 -12.04
C TYR A 392 10.92 9.88 -11.17
N ARG A 393 10.66 10.50 -10.01
CA ARG A 393 11.68 10.73 -8.98
C ARG A 393 11.38 9.84 -7.79
N GLU A 394 12.40 9.12 -7.32
CA GLU A 394 12.26 8.38 -6.07
C GLU A 394 12.20 9.35 -4.89
N SER A 395 11.28 9.08 -3.97
CA SER A 395 11.11 9.82 -2.73
C SER A 395 10.79 8.82 -1.63
N PHE A 396 11.31 9.08 -0.43
CA PHE A 396 10.97 8.34 0.76
C PHE A 396 11.04 9.23 1.99
N SER A 397 9.99 9.22 2.80
CA SER A 397 9.97 9.83 4.13
C SER A 397 8.96 9.12 5.04
N LEU A 398 8.91 9.52 6.31
CA LEU A 398 7.96 9.02 7.28
C LEU A 398 6.99 10.13 7.65
N SER A 399 5.70 9.82 7.72
CA SER A 399 4.68 10.76 8.19
C SER A 399 4.44 10.64 9.70
N ASP A 400 3.82 11.65 10.29
CA ASP A 400 3.30 11.66 11.66
C ASP A 400 2.03 10.80 11.84
N LYS A 401 1.54 10.12 10.79
CA LYS A 401 0.28 9.37 10.82
C LYS A 401 0.48 8.03 11.52
N ARG A 402 -0.20 7.83 12.65
CA ARG A 402 -0.41 6.49 13.23
C ARG A 402 -1.69 5.89 12.64
N LEU A 403 -1.57 5.05 11.62
CA LEU A 403 -2.71 4.31 11.08
C LEU A 403 -2.97 3.07 11.93
N ARG A 404 -4.23 2.91 12.38
CA ARG A 404 -4.67 1.82 13.29
C ARG A 404 -4.46 0.40 12.71
N TYR A 405 -4.27 0.27 11.39
CA TYR A 405 -4.19 -1.00 10.67
C TYR A 405 -3.01 -1.08 9.68
N ALA A 406 -1.77 -0.83 10.10
CA ALA A 406 -0.62 -0.95 9.18
C ALA A 406 -0.08 -2.38 9.07
N TYR A 407 -0.97 -3.34 8.80
CA TYR A 407 -0.60 -4.68 8.36
C TYR A 407 -0.90 -4.81 6.87
N VAL A 408 0.10 -5.23 6.09
CA VAL A 408 -0.03 -5.60 4.67
C VAL A 408 -0.83 -6.91 4.51
N SER A 409 -1.39 -7.47 5.59
CA SER A 409 -2.27 -8.65 5.55
C SER A 409 -3.52 -8.45 4.69
N SER A 410 -3.78 -7.22 4.25
CA SER A 410 -4.91 -6.84 3.42
C SER A 410 -4.45 -6.25 2.09
N ILE A 411 -3.58 -6.97 1.36
CA ILE A 411 -3.46 -6.79 -0.10
C ILE A 411 -4.87 -6.50 -0.65
N PRO A 412 -5.04 -5.49 -1.55
CA PRO A 412 -6.36 -5.05 -2.01
C PRO A 412 -7.31 -6.22 -2.29
N LYS A 413 -8.52 -6.15 -1.74
CA LYS A 413 -9.59 -7.12 -2.01
C LYS A 413 -9.76 -7.26 -3.53
N GLY A 414 -9.91 -8.50 -4.01
CA GLY A 414 -10.11 -8.80 -5.43
C GLY A 414 -8.86 -9.19 -6.23
N LEU A 415 -7.65 -9.17 -5.65
CA LEU A 415 -6.42 -9.50 -6.38
C LEU A 415 -6.14 -11.02 -6.57
N ASN A 416 -6.97 -11.92 -6.03
CA ASN A 416 -6.84 -13.39 -6.17
C ASN A 416 -5.39 -13.91 -5.99
N LEU A 417 -4.73 -13.51 -4.89
CA LEU A 417 -3.36 -13.92 -4.56
C LEU A 417 -3.33 -14.86 -3.34
N VAL A 418 -2.54 -15.93 -3.43
CA VAL A 418 -2.20 -16.77 -2.28
C VAL A 418 -1.19 -16.03 -1.41
N MET A 419 -1.58 -15.72 -0.17
CA MET A 419 -0.77 -14.95 0.78
C MET A 419 -0.18 -15.79 1.90
N THR A 420 -0.71 -17.00 2.13
CA THR A 420 -0.25 -17.90 3.19
C THR A 420 -0.27 -19.34 2.71
N HIS A 421 0.74 -20.10 3.11
CA HIS A 421 0.78 -21.55 2.96
C HIS A 421 1.26 -22.16 4.28
N GLU A 422 0.51 -23.12 4.80
CA GLU A 422 0.85 -23.89 5.99
C GLU A 422 1.24 -25.30 5.53
N ALA A 423 2.39 -25.78 6.01
CA ALA A 423 2.77 -27.18 5.80
C ALA A 423 1.79 -28.11 6.52
N SER A 424 1.91 -29.42 6.25
CA SER A 424 1.13 -30.44 6.93
C SER A 424 1.20 -30.28 8.45
N LYS A 425 0.02 -30.12 9.06
CA LYS A 425 -0.11 -29.93 10.51
C LYS A 425 0.17 -31.25 11.24
N PRO A 426 1.05 -31.26 12.26
CA PRO A 426 1.34 -32.43 13.08
C PRO A 426 0.11 -32.89 13.87
N GLU A 427 0.27 -33.98 14.61
CA GLU A 427 -0.77 -34.49 15.50
C GLU A 427 -1.16 -33.44 16.55
N VAL A 428 -2.46 -33.36 16.85
CA VAL A 428 -3.00 -32.43 17.85
C VAL A 428 -2.58 -32.87 19.24
N LYS A 429 -1.90 -31.99 19.96
CA LYS A 429 -1.56 -32.12 21.38
C LYS A 429 -2.75 -31.79 22.29
N GLY A 430 -3.63 -30.89 21.85
CA GLY A 430 -4.85 -30.57 22.57
C GLY A 430 -5.50 -29.27 22.09
N VAL A 431 -6.71 -29.03 22.58
CA VAL A 431 -7.53 -27.87 22.20
C VAL A 431 -8.03 -27.16 23.44
N ALA A 432 -7.87 -25.83 23.50
CA ALA A 432 -8.42 -25.00 24.57
C ALA A 432 -8.66 -23.57 24.07
N ASN A 433 -9.75 -22.93 24.54
CA ASN A 433 -10.11 -21.54 24.24
C ASN A 433 -9.94 -21.17 22.75
N GLY A 434 -10.43 -22.00 21.83
CA GLY A 434 -10.34 -21.77 20.38
C GLY A 434 -8.96 -21.95 19.75
N PHE A 435 -7.96 -22.40 20.51
CA PHE A 435 -6.62 -22.74 20.01
C PHE A 435 -6.45 -24.27 19.89
N ILE A 436 -5.82 -24.71 18.80
CA ILE A 436 -5.28 -26.07 18.63
C ILE A 436 -3.78 -25.97 18.88
N PHE A 437 -3.25 -26.80 19.77
CA PHE A 437 -1.83 -27.01 19.94
C PHE A 437 -1.43 -28.33 19.31
N TYR A 438 -0.28 -28.36 18.66
CA TYR A 438 0.28 -29.51 17.97
C TYR A 438 1.46 -30.07 18.75
N LYS A 439 1.75 -31.37 18.58
CA LYS A 439 2.88 -32.04 19.26
C LYS A 439 4.22 -31.50 18.80
N GLU A 440 4.31 -31.10 17.53
CA GLU A 440 5.52 -30.58 16.89
C GLU A 440 5.26 -29.19 16.28
N MET A 441 6.36 -28.47 15.99
CA MET A 441 6.29 -27.23 15.22
C MET A 441 5.98 -27.57 13.76
N TYR A 442 5.18 -26.73 13.11
CA TYR A 442 4.96 -26.79 11.67
C TYR A 442 5.38 -25.49 11.01
N GLN A 443 5.86 -25.64 9.79
CA GLN A 443 6.35 -24.55 8.98
C GLN A 443 5.20 -23.86 8.25
N TYR A 444 5.30 -22.55 8.10
CA TYR A 444 4.39 -21.77 7.28
C TYR A 444 5.15 -20.62 6.62
N ILE A 445 4.65 -20.22 5.45
CA ILE A 445 5.12 -19.06 4.71
C ILE A 445 3.98 -18.07 4.65
N ASN A 446 4.26 -16.79 4.94
CA ASN A 446 3.30 -15.73 4.77
C ASN A 446 3.89 -14.53 4.04
N ALA A 447 3.12 -13.99 3.10
CA ALA A 447 3.39 -12.72 2.46
C ALA A 447 2.71 -11.55 3.23
N VAL A 448 2.58 -11.68 4.55
CA VAL A 448 2.00 -10.66 5.43
C VAL A 448 3.11 -9.89 6.12
N PHE A 449 3.17 -8.58 5.87
CA PHE A 449 4.22 -7.70 6.39
C PHE A 449 3.65 -6.67 7.35
N ASN A 450 4.33 -6.50 8.48
CA ASN A 450 4.10 -5.37 9.35
C ASN A 450 4.85 -4.16 8.79
N ILE A 451 4.12 -3.09 8.51
CA ILE A 451 4.64 -1.84 7.94
C ILE A 451 4.59 -0.68 8.96
N ASN A 452 4.17 -0.93 10.20
CA ASN A 452 4.33 0.00 11.32
C ASN A 452 5.74 -0.11 11.90
N ASP A 453 6.74 0.34 11.14
CA ASP A 453 8.08 0.58 11.67
C ASP A 453 8.46 2.04 11.53
N PHE A 454 8.40 2.74 12.67
CA PHE A 454 8.68 4.17 12.85
C PHE A 454 10.14 4.53 12.67
N ASN A 455 11.03 3.54 12.64
CA ASN A 455 12.46 3.74 12.48
C ASN A 455 12.97 3.14 11.16
N ALA A 456 12.08 2.67 10.28
CA ALA A 456 12.48 2.10 9.01
C ALA A 456 13.01 3.18 8.07
N ASP A 457 14.27 2.99 7.64
CA ASP A 457 14.84 3.72 6.53
C ASP A 457 14.33 3.17 5.18
N TYR A 458 14.67 3.86 4.10
CA TYR A 458 14.24 3.46 2.76
C TYR A 458 14.76 2.06 2.38
N SER A 459 15.97 1.70 2.82
CA SER A 459 16.57 0.39 2.56
C SER A 459 15.78 -0.74 3.22
N THR A 460 15.41 -0.57 4.49
CA THR A 460 14.59 -1.52 5.24
C THR A 460 13.20 -1.65 4.64
N PHE A 461 12.58 -0.53 4.28
CA PHE A 461 11.30 -0.54 3.58
C PHE A 461 11.39 -1.31 2.25
N LEU A 462 12.40 -1.03 1.43
CA LEU A 462 12.60 -1.69 0.15
C LEU A 462 12.87 -3.19 0.30
N LEU A 463 13.65 -3.59 1.31
CA LEU A 463 13.88 -5.00 1.63
C LEU A 463 12.57 -5.71 1.96
N ARG A 464 11.70 -5.10 2.78
CA ARG A 464 10.37 -5.66 3.10
C ARG A 464 9.50 -5.83 1.85
N ILE A 465 9.49 -4.84 0.95
CA ILE A 465 8.78 -4.95 -0.33
C ILE A 465 9.34 -6.12 -1.17
N LYS A 466 10.66 -6.28 -1.22
CA LYS A 466 11.31 -7.41 -1.93
C LYS A 466 10.96 -8.77 -1.32
N THR A 467 11.03 -8.88 0.01
CA THR A 467 10.62 -10.07 0.76
C THR A 467 9.16 -10.43 0.48
N MET A 468 8.29 -9.42 0.44
CA MET A 468 6.88 -9.58 0.10
C MET A 468 6.66 -10.14 -1.29
N LEU A 469 7.24 -9.51 -2.30
CA LEU A 469 7.04 -9.92 -3.68
C LEU A 469 7.69 -11.27 -3.98
N SER A 470 8.82 -11.58 -3.34
CA SER A 470 9.46 -12.90 -3.42
C SER A 470 8.57 -13.99 -2.79
N SER A 471 7.97 -13.70 -1.64
CA SER A 471 7.02 -14.61 -0.98
C SER A 471 5.75 -14.80 -1.81
N LEU A 472 5.20 -13.74 -2.39
CA LEU A 472 4.04 -13.83 -3.29
C LEU A 472 4.34 -14.65 -4.54
N LYS A 473 5.51 -14.45 -5.17
CA LYS A 473 5.95 -15.25 -6.32
C LYS A 473 6.04 -16.73 -5.94
N PHE A 474 6.65 -17.04 -4.80
CA PHE A 474 6.78 -18.41 -4.31
C PHE A 474 5.41 -19.06 -4.11
N LEU A 475 4.51 -18.41 -3.39
CA LEU A 475 3.18 -18.93 -3.06
C LEU A 475 2.28 -19.10 -4.29
N ASN A 476 2.34 -18.16 -5.23
CA ASN A 476 1.48 -18.18 -6.43
C ASN A 476 2.13 -18.94 -7.61
N LYS A 477 3.38 -19.39 -7.47
CA LYS A 477 4.18 -20.04 -8.53
C LYS A 477 4.29 -19.20 -9.82
N LYS A 478 4.02 -17.90 -9.76
CA LYS A 478 4.03 -16.96 -10.90
C LYS A 478 4.49 -15.58 -10.47
N GLN A 479 5.08 -14.84 -11.40
CA GLN A 479 5.47 -13.45 -11.17
C GLN A 479 4.21 -12.57 -10.99
N THR A 480 4.24 -11.67 -10.01
CA THR A 480 3.18 -10.67 -9.82
C THR A 480 3.18 -9.70 -10.99
N LYS A 481 2.02 -9.49 -11.61
CA LYS A 481 1.88 -8.57 -12.75
C LYS A 481 2.18 -7.11 -12.34
N PRO A 482 2.75 -6.28 -13.22
CA PRO A 482 3.05 -4.86 -12.94
C PRO A 482 1.88 -4.06 -12.38
N GLU A 483 0.67 -4.25 -12.91
CA GLU A 483 -0.53 -3.55 -12.49
C GLU A 483 -0.90 -3.91 -11.04
N VAL A 484 -0.72 -5.19 -10.68
CA VAL A 484 -0.96 -5.70 -9.33
C VAL A 484 0.07 -5.14 -8.35
N ILE A 485 1.34 -5.03 -8.75
CA ILE A 485 2.38 -4.40 -7.92
C ILE A 485 2.01 -2.93 -7.65
N TYR A 486 1.57 -2.20 -8.67
CA TYR A 486 1.15 -0.81 -8.52
C TYR A 486 0.00 -0.67 -7.52
N LEU A 487 -1.04 -1.52 -7.60
CA LEU A 487 -2.17 -1.54 -6.67
C LEU A 487 -1.74 -1.87 -5.23
N ILE A 488 -0.83 -2.84 -5.06
CA ILE A 488 -0.27 -3.17 -3.75
C ILE A 488 0.48 -1.96 -3.16
N LEU A 489 1.30 -1.28 -3.96
CA LEU A 489 2.04 -0.11 -3.50
C LEU A 489 1.12 1.08 -3.18
N GLN A 490 0.08 1.32 -3.97
CA GLN A 490 -0.97 2.31 -3.62
C GLN A 490 -1.64 1.97 -2.29
N HIS A 491 -1.96 0.70 -2.08
CA HIS A 491 -2.55 0.27 -0.82
C HIS A 491 -1.62 0.48 0.36
N ILE A 492 -0.32 0.16 0.22
CA ILE A 492 0.69 0.42 1.23
C ILE A 492 0.79 1.93 1.50
N ARG A 493 0.79 2.76 0.46
CA ARG A 493 0.82 4.21 0.59
C ARG A 493 -0.38 4.74 1.38
N ALA A 494 -1.56 4.19 1.16
CA ALA A 494 -2.80 4.59 1.82
C ALA A 494 -2.91 4.08 3.28
N ASN A 495 -2.34 2.92 3.57
CA ASN A 495 -2.51 2.20 4.84
C ASN A 495 -1.23 2.11 5.69
N SER A 496 -0.22 2.92 5.38
CA SER A 496 1.00 3.05 6.18
C SER A 496 1.37 4.49 6.47
N GLN A 497 2.39 4.67 7.30
CA GLN A 497 3.01 5.97 7.51
C GLN A 497 4.00 6.38 6.41
N TYR A 498 4.26 5.51 5.42
CA TYR A 498 5.32 5.71 4.45
C TYR A 498 4.96 6.77 3.39
N VAL A 499 5.90 7.69 3.25
CA VAL A 499 6.12 8.82 2.33
C VAL A 499 6.71 8.57 0.94
N PHE A 500 6.09 7.94 -0.06
CA PHE A 500 6.84 7.58 -1.29
C PHE A 500 6.10 7.74 -2.63
N ASN A 501 6.89 7.93 -3.69
CA ASN A 501 6.39 7.92 -5.06
C ASN A 501 6.06 6.50 -5.52
N VAL A 502 4.76 6.22 -5.67
CA VAL A 502 4.26 4.89 -6.03
C VAL A 502 4.75 4.47 -7.42
N LYS A 503 4.75 5.39 -8.40
CA LYS A 503 5.13 5.08 -9.78
C LYS A 503 6.62 4.78 -9.90
N ALA A 504 7.48 5.61 -9.32
CA ALA A 504 8.92 5.41 -9.32
C ALA A 504 9.29 4.09 -8.65
N LEU A 505 8.71 3.82 -7.46
CA LEU A 505 8.96 2.57 -6.76
C LEU A 505 8.45 1.35 -7.54
N SER A 506 7.27 1.44 -8.18
CA SER A 506 6.74 0.35 -9.01
C SER A 506 7.69 -0.02 -10.14
N LEU A 507 8.24 0.97 -10.86
CA LEU A 507 9.18 0.76 -11.96
C LEU A 507 10.49 0.13 -11.48
N ARG A 508 10.97 0.52 -10.31
CA ARG A 508 12.15 -0.08 -9.68
C ARG A 508 11.88 -1.54 -9.29
N VAL A 509 10.73 -1.79 -8.68
CA VAL A 509 10.38 -3.08 -8.11
C VAL A 509 10.04 -4.13 -9.17
N ILE A 510 9.44 -3.73 -10.29
CA ILE A 510 9.17 -4.61 -11.44
C ILE A 510 10.47 -5.21 -12.00
N LYS A 511 11.58 -4.48 -11.92
CA LYS A 511 12.90 -4.93 -12.40
C LYS A 511 13.62 -5.86 -11.43
N PHE A 512 13.08 -6.10 -10.23
CA PHE A 512 13.74 -6.97 -9.26
C PHE A 512 13.60 -8.43 -9.63
N GLU A 513 14.74 -9.12 -9.63
CA GLU A 513 14.75 -10.58 -9.60
C GLU A 513 14.31 -11.05 -8.21
N ASN A 514 13.13 -11.66 -8.16
CA ASN A 514 12.62 -12.27 -6.94
C ASN A 514 13.52 -13.43 -6.53
N SER A 515 14.04 -13.37 -5.31
CA SER A 515 15.01 -14.34 -4.79
C SER A 515 14.36 -15.30 -3.79
N PRO A 516 14.51 -16.63 -3.97
CA PRO A 516 14.07 -17.62 -3.00
C PRO A 516 14.68 -17.42 -1.60
N CYS A 517 15.89 -16.86 -1.50
CA CYS A 517 16.54 -16.64 -0.20
C CYS A 517 15.85 -15.58 0.67
N LEU A 518 14.98 -14.75 0.09
CA LEU A 518 14.18 -13.78 0.82
C LEU A 518 12.88 -14.39 1.36
N VAL A 519 12.51 -15.62 0.96
CA VAL A 519 11.30 -16.27 1.47
C VAL A 519 11.58 -16.78 2.89
N THR A 520 10.96 -16.13 3.88
CA THR A 520 11.11 -16.51 5.28
C THR A 520 10.12 -17.62 5.64
N ILE A 521 10.63 -18.79 5.99
CA ILE A 521 9.85 -19.87 6.60
C ILE A 521 9.75 -19.57 8.09
N LYS A 522 8.53 -19.58 8.62
CA LYS A 522 8.24 -19.39 10.04
C LYS A 522 7.73 -20.68 10.64
N GLU A 523 7.93 -20.85 11.95
CA GLU A 523 7.51 -22.04 12.68
C GLU A 523 6.57 -21.69 13.83
N ARG A 524 5.57 -22.53 14.05
CA ARG A 524 4.67 -22.46 15.21
C ARG A 524 4.12 -23.84 15.52
N ASN A 525 3.70 -24.07 16.76
CA ASN A 525 3.08 -25.32 17.22
C ASN A 525 1.61 -25.12 17.58
N TYR A 526 0.96 -24.05 17.13
CA TYR A 526 -0.45 -23.79 17.42
C TYR A 526 -1.20 -23.22 16.22
N GLY A 527 -2.53 -23.32 16.25
CA GLY A 527 -3.47 -22.72 15.29
C GLY A 527 -4.77 -22.31 15.99
N THR A 528 -5.67 -21.65 15.26
CA THR A 528 -6.98 -21.19 15.76
C THR A 528 -8.11 -21.95 15.07
N ILE A 529 -9.14 -22.35 15.82
CA ILE A 529 -10.33 -23.11 15.34
C ILE A 529 -11.43 -22.15 14.89
N GLU A 530 -11.67 -21.11 15.69
CA GLU A 530 -12.61 -20.03 15.41
C GLU A 530 -11.80 -18.75 15.21
N LEU A 531 -12.21 -17.89 14.28
CA LEU A 531 -11.59 -16.58 14.05
C LEU A 531 -11.84 -15.67 15.26
N MET A 532 -11.03 -15.85 16.31
CA MET A 532 -11.07 -15.01 17.50
C MET A 532 -10.53 -13.63 17.18
N VAL A 533 -11.35 -12.60 17.42
CA VAL A 533 -10.98 -11.21 17.18
C VAL A 533 -10.54 -10.58 18.49
N PHE A 534 -9.26 -10.19 18.59
CA PHE A 534 -8.69 -9.54 19.76
C PHE A 534 -8.47 -8.05 19.48
N LYS A 535 -8.87 -7.17 20.40
CA LYS A 535 -8.62 -5.72 20.26
C LYS A 535 -7.13 -5.37 20.42
N LYS A 536 -6.42 -6.07 21.31
CA LYS A 536 -4.98 -5.87 21.56
C LYS A 536 -4.20 -7.17 21.38
N THR A 537 -2.97 -7.04 20.87
CA THR A 537 -2.02 -8.17 20.78
C THR A 537 -1.76 -8.83 22.14
N LEU A 538 -1.75 -8.03 23.21
CA LEU A 538 -1.58 -8.55 24.57
C LEU A 538 -2.71 -9.51 24.97
N ASP A 539 -3.95 -9.19 24.63
CA ASP A 539 -5.12 -10.01 24.94
C ASP A 539 -5.05 -11.35 24.21
N PHE A 540 -4.63 -11.34 22.93
CA PHE A 540 -4.36 -12.56 22.16
C PHE A 540 -3.29 -13.42 22.85
N LEU A 541 -2.17 -12.81 23.26
CA LEU A 541 -1.07 -13.53 23.90
C LEU A 541 -1.50 -14.13 25.25
N LEU A 542 -2.28 -13.39 26.05
CA LEU A 542 -2.81 -13.86 27.32
C LEU A 542 -3.78 -15.04 27.11
N ALA A 543 -4.70 -14.94 26.16
CA ALA A 543 -5.64 -16.01 25.83
C ALA A 543 -4.93 -17.26 25.33
N ARG A 544 -3.93 -17.10 24.43
CA ARG A 544 -3.10 -18.19 23.94
C ARG A 544 -2.31 -18.86 25.07
N ASN A 545 -1.66 -18.08 25.94
CA ASN A 545 -0.86 -18.62 27.03
C ASN A 545 -1.73 -19.37 28.06
N GLU A 546 -2.94 -18.88 28.35
CA GLU A 546 -3.88 -19.59 29.22
C GLU A 546 -4.39 -20.89 28.56
N ALA A 547 -4.67 -20.86 27.27
CA ALA A 547 -5.04 -22.07 26.51
C ALA A 547 -3.90 -23.11 26.52
N GLU A 548 -2.67 -22.67 26.30
CA GLU A 548 -1.48 -23.53 26.33
C GLU A 548 -1.28 -24.15 27.72
N LYS A 549 -1.49 -23.36 28.78
CA LYS A 549 -1.45 -23.83 30.16
C LYS A 549 -2.49 -24.94 30.39
N ILE A 550 -3.74 -24.75 29.98
CA ILE A 550 -4.81 -25.76 30.10
C ILE A 550 -4.41 -27.06 29.40
N VAL A 551 -3.99 -26.97 28.13
CA VAL A 551 -3.58 -28.14 27.34
C VAL A 551 -2.40 -28.88 27.97
N ASN A 552 -1.40 -28.14 28.48
CA ASN A 552 -0.27 -28.74 29.18
C ASN A 552 -0.69 -29.45 30.47
N THR A 553 -1.53 -28.82 31.28
CA THR A 553 -2.01 -29.38 32.55
C THR A 553 -2.86 -30.64 32.31
N THR A 554 -3.76 -30.62 31.33
CA THR A 554 -4.56 -31.80 30.95
C THR A 554 -3.69 -32.96 30.46
N ASN A 555 -2.70 -32.69 29.62
CA ASN A 555 -1.76 -33.72 29.16
C ASN A 555 -0.94 -34.30 30.33
N ASN A 556 -0.49 -33.47 31.28
CA ASN A 556 0.21 -33.98 32.46
C ASN A 556 -0.68 -34.92 33.32
N TYR A 557 -1.98 -34.64 33.43
CA TYR A 557 -2.90 -35.58 34.11
C TYR A 557 -3.05 -36.89 33.36
N TYR A 558 -3.12 -36.84 32.02
CA TYR A 558 -3.20 -38.03 31.17
C TYR A 558 -1.91 -38.87 31.23
N ASP A 559 -0.74 -38.22 31.17
CA ASP A 559 0.56 -38.89 31.29
C ASP A 559 0.68 -39.57 32.66
N LEU A 560 0.24 -38.90 33.73
CA LEU A 560 0.23 -39.46 35.08
C LEU A 560 -0.78 -40.60 35.24
N PHE A 561 -1.95 -40.50 34.59
CA PHE A 561 -2.93 -41.58 34.49
C PHE A 561 -2.30 -42.83 33.87
N CYS A 562 -1.67 -42.69 32.70
CA CYS A 562 -1.04 -43.81 31.99
C CYS A 562 0.05 -44.47 32.85
N LEU A 563 0.90 -43.64 33.47
CA LEU A 563 1.98 -44.12 34.33
C LEU A 563 1.46 -44.89 35.56
N MET A 564 0.43 -44.35 36.23
CA MET A 564 -0.15 -45.04 37.40
C MET A 564 -0.95 -46.27 37.01
N GLN A 565 -1.62 -46.28 35.86
CA GLN A 565 -2.32 -47.43 35.34
C GLN A 565 -1.35 -48.58 35.05
N GLU A 566 -0.26 -48.30 34.33
CA GLU A 566 0.81 -49.28 34.05
C GLU A 566 1.37 -49.89 35.33
N ARG A 567 1.63 -49.05 36.34
CA ARG A 567 2.17 -49.46 37.65
C ARG A 567 1.21 -50.37 38.40
N ILE A 568 -0.07 -50.03 38.46
CA ILE A 568 -1.08 -50.83 39.16
C ILE A 568 -1.32 -52.16 38.44
N ILE A 569 -1.37 -52.17 37.10
CA ILE A 569 -1.50 -53.41 36.31
C ILE A 569 -0.36 -54.39 36.61
N ASN A 570 0.86 -53.86 36.77
CA ASN A 570 2.05 -54.67 37.01
C ASN A 570 2.31 -54.99 38.50
N ASP A 571 1.39 -54.63 39.42
CA ASP A 571 1.60 -54.65 40.90
C ASP A 571 2.90 -53.93 41.34
N ASP A 572 3.36 -52.97 40.54
CA ASP A 572 4.59 -52.20 40.75
C ASP A 572 4.27 -50.88 41.44
N TYR A 573 4.24 -50.92 42.77
CA TYR A 573 4.05 -49.75 43.63
C TYR A 573 5.36 -49.01 43.95
N GLY A 574 6.30 -49.03 43.00
CA GLY A 574 7.57 -48.30 43.09
C GLY A 574 7.43 -46.78 43.07
N TYR A 575 8.55 -46.10 43.29
CA TYR A 575 8.61 -44.63 43.32
C TYR A 575 8.40 -44.02 41.92
N LEU A 576 7.48 -43.05 41.82
CA LEU A 576 7.22 -42.25 40.62
C LEU A 576 8.11 -41.01 40.56
N ASP A 577 8.77 -40.80 39.43
CA ASP A 577 9.62 -39.62 39.18
C ASP A 577 8.79 -38.41 38.71
N GLN A 578 9.18 -37.23 39.18
CA GLN A 578 8.57 -35.94 38.84
C GLN A 578 9.09 -35.36 37.51
N VAL A 579 10.15 -35.93 36.93
CA VAL A 579 10.81 -35.44 35.70
C VAL A 579 9.89 -35.42 34.47
N ILE A 580 8.75 -36.12 34.52
CA ILE A 580 7.82 -36.26 33.39
C ILE A 580 6.88 -35.04 33.23
N ILE A 581 6.70 -34.21 34.29
CA ILE A 581 5.74 -33.09 34.25
C ILE A 581 6.27 -31.93 33.39
N LYS A 582 5.50 -31.56 32.36
CA LYS A 582 5.83 -30.43 31.46
C LYS A 582 5.24 -29.10 31.95
N GLY A 583 6.03 -28.03 31.87
CA GLY A 583 5.60 -26.65 32.18
C GLY A 583 5.90 -26.18 33.60
N HIS A 584 5.44 -24.97 33.95
CA HIS A 584 5.83 -24.32 35.20
C HIS A 584 5.23 -25.02 36.43
N ARG A 585 6.04 -25.25 37.49
CA ARG A 585 5.63 -25.99 38.70
C ARG A 585 4.34 -25.47 39.34
N ARG A 586 4.16 -24.14 39.38
CA ARG A 586 2.95 -23.47 39.91
C ARG A 586 1.66 -23.89 39.22
N ASN A 587 1.71 -24.20 37.92
CA ASN A 587 0.53 -24.62 37.14
C ASN A 587 0.21 -26.11 37.30
N ASN A 588 1.12 -26.87 37.90
CA ASN A 588 1.05 -28.34 38.01
C ASN A 588 1.12 -28.81 39.47
N LEU A 589 0.84 -27.93 40.45
CA LEU A 589 0.95 -28.25 41.89
C LEU A 589 0.16 -29.51 42.26
N LEU A 590 -1.01 -29.73 41.66
CA LEU A 590 -1.78 -30.95 41.88
C LEU A 590 -1.08 -32.20 41.36
N ASN A 591 -0.49 -32.18 40.15
CA ASN A 591 0.31 -33.30 39.65
C ASN A 591 1.45 -33.66 40.61
N TYR A 592 2.16 -32.65 41.13
CA TYR A 592 3.22 -32.87 42.13
C TYR A 592 2.68 -33.41 43.46
N ALA A 593 1.54 -32.91 43.94
CA ALA A 593 0.90 -33.38 45.16
C ALA A 593 0.47 -34.85 45.02
N ILE A 594 -0.12 -35.21 43.88
CA ILE A 594 -0.53 -36.59 43.56
C ILE A 594 0.69 -37.53 43.53
N ILE A 595 1.75 -37.18 42.80
CA ILE A 595 2.98 -38.00 42.79
C ILE A 595 3.54 -38.16 44.20
N THR A 596 3.58 -37.07 44.98
CA THR A 596 4.10 -37.09 46.35
C THR A 596 3.24 -37.98 47.25
N LYS A 597 1.91 -37.87 47.15
CA LYS A 597 0.97 -38.68 47.92
C LYS A 597 1.05 -40.15 47.52
N PHE A 598 1.13 -40.44 46.23
CA PHE A 598 1.33 -41.80 45.72
C PHE A 598 2.63 -42.40 46.27
N ASN A 599 3.74 -41.69 46.17
CA ASN A 599 5.02 -42.13 46.70
C ASN A 599 4.98 -42.34 48.22
N LEU A 600 4.30 -41.47 48.96
CA LEU A 600 4.13 -41.62 50.41
C LEU A 600 3.30 -42.86 50.78
N LEU A 601 2.21 -43.12 50.06
CA LEU A 601 1.34 -44.27 50.28
C LEU A 601 2.06 -45.59 49.98
N CYS A 602 2.79 -45.63 48.86
CA CYS A 602 3.37 -46.84 48.29
C CYS A 602 4.76 -47.16 48.84
N THR A 603 5.57 -46.13 49.12
CA THR A 603 6.99 -46.29 49.52
C THR A 603 7.32 -45.68 50.87
N GLY A 604 6.47 -44.80 51.42
CA GLY A 604 6.75 -44.05 52.64
C GLY A 604 7.77 -42.93 52.48
N LEU A 605 8.19 -42.59 51.25
CA LEU A 605 9.29 -41.65 50.98
C LEU A 605 8.84 -40.35 50.30
N LEU A 606 9.45 -39.23 50.70
CA LEU A 606 9.19 -37.89 50.15
C LEU A 606 10.22 -37.41 49.10
N ARG A 607 11.44 -37.97 49.02
CA ARG A 607 12.50 -37.61 48.03
C ARG A 607 13.33 -38.84 47.58
N GLN A 608 13.96 -38.75 46.40
CA GLN A 608 14.54 -39.83 45.58
C GLN A 608 15.41 -40.93 46.27
N ARG A 609 15.33 -42.12 45.65
CA ARG A 609 16.09 -43.39 45.71
C ARG A 609 17.25 -43.54 46.72
N ARG A 610 17.07 -44.47 47.67
CA ARG A 610 18.14 -45.39 48.09
C ARG A 610 18.03 -46.70 47.30
N LYS A 611 19.18 -47.37 47.09
CA LYS A 611 19.41 -48.59 46.29
C LYS A 611 18.23 -49.57 46.28
N PRO A 612 17.97 -50.27 45.16
CA PRO A 612 16.87 -51.23 45.05
C PRO A 612 16.89 -52.17 46.26
N VAL A 613 15.80 -52.14 47.04
CA VAL A 613 15.56 -53.18 48.03
C VAL A 613 15.25 -54.41 47.21
N LYS A 614 16.14 -55.42 47.25
CA LYS A 614 15.92 -56.68 46.55
C LYS A 614 14.56 -57.24 46.98
N ASN A 615 13.72 -57.62 46.01
CA ASN A 615 12.47 -58.38 46.18
C ASN A 615 12.72 -59.82 46.69
N GLU A 616 13.78 -60.08 47.44
CA GLU A 616 13.99 -61.39 48.05
C GLU A 616 13.07 -61.47 49.28
N PRO A 617 12.32 -62.58 49.46
CA PRO A 617 11.47 -62.76 50.63
C PRO A 617 12.34 -62.64 51.88
N PHE A 618 12.07 -61.61 52.68
CA PHE A 618 12.85 -61.18 53.85
C PHE A 618 13.00 -62.24 54.95
N TYR A 619 12.35 -63.40 54.80
CA TYR A 619 11.99 -64.25 55.92
C TYR A 619 13.10 -65.16 56.44
N ASP A 620 14.14 -65.49 55.66
CA ASP A 620 15.05 -66.57 56.09
C ASP A 620 16.54 -66.19 56.18
N ARG A 621 17.06 -65.29 55.32
CA ARG A 621 18.50 -64.95 55.31
C ARG A 621 18.93 -63.92 56.36
N MET A 622 18.10 -62.91 56.66
CA MET A 622 18.47 -61.81 57.55
C MET A 622 18.47 -62.22 59.04
N ILE A 623 17.49 -63.02 59.47
CA ILE A 623 17.42 -63.50 60.86
C ILE A 623 18.54 -64.52 61.10
N LYS A 624 18.75 -65.50 60.22
CA LYS A 624 19.89 -66.42 60.30
C LYS A 624 21.23 -65.68 60.28
N GLY A 625 21.38 -64.64 59.46
CA GLY A 625 22.56 -63.77 59.42
C GLY A 625 22.78 -62.93 60.67
N LEU A 626 21.70 -62.46 61.32
CA LEU A 626 21.72 -61.76 62.61
C LEU A 626 22.22 -62.69 63.73
N PHE A 627 21.72 -63.93 63.77
CA PHE A 627 22.20 -64.97 64.70
C PHE A 627 23.67 -65.32 64.44
N LEU A 628 24.07 -65.51 63.18
CA LEU A 628 25.47 -65.78 62.79
C LEU A 628 26.43 -64.65 63.18
N LYS A 629 26.08 -63.39 62.93
CA LYS A 629 26.89 -62.22 63.37
C LYS A 629 26.92 -62.07 64.88
N SER A 630 25.86 -62.45 65.57
CA SER A 630 25.83 -62.37 67.04
C SER A 630 26.84 -63.33 67.68
N LEU A 631 27.12 -64.48 67.06
CA LEU A 631 28.12 -65.45 67.55
C LEU A 631 29.55 -64.90 67.59
N SER A 632 29.86 -63.89 66.77
CA SER A 632 31.16 -63.18 66.79
C SER A 632 31.30 -62.10 67.90
N LEU A 633 30.24 -61.86 68.68
CA LEU A 633 30.24 -60.89 69.78
C LEU A 633 30.43 -61.60 71.14
N LYS A 634 30.91 -60.87 72.16
CA LYS A 634 31.05 -61.42 73.53
C LYS A 634 29.68 -61.91 74.06
N PRO A 635 29.59 -63.01 74.83
CA PRO A 635 28.31 -63.62 75.26
C PRO A 635 27.32 -62.63 75.89
N GLN A 636 27.82 -61.68 76.69
CA GLN A 636 27.02 -60.64 77.33
C GLN A 636 26.35 -59.64 76.35
N GLN A 637 26.85 -59.54 75.11
CA GLN A 637 26.37 -58.59 74.09
C GLN A 637 25.52 -59.25 73.00
N GLN A 638 25.53 -60.58 72.89
CA GLN A 638 24.82 -61.33 71.85
C GLN A 638 23.30 -61.13 71.96
N ASN A 639 22.75 -61.32 73.17
CA ASN A 639 21.31 -61.16 73.41
C ASN A 639 20.82 -59.73 73.13
N ALA A 640 21.59 -58.71 73.51
CA ALA A 640 21.24 -57.32 73.26
C ALA A 640 21.30 -56.97 71.75
N PHE A 641 22.28 -57.51 71.01
CA PHE A 641 22.41 -57.32 69.57
C PHE A 641 21.28 -57.99 68.79
N ILE A 642 20.95 -59.25 69.13
CA ILE A 642 19.83 -59.99 68.54
C ILE A 642 18.51 -59.26 68.84
N GLN A 643 18.25 -58.89 70.10
CA GLN A 643 17.03 -58.17 70.46
C GLN A 643 16.90 -56.82 69.73
N LYS A 644 18.00 -56.08 69.56
CA LYS A 644 18.00 -54.83 68.79
C LYS A 644 17.74 -55.07 67.29
N GLY A 645 18.29 -56.14 66.73
CA GLY A 645 18.07 -56.56 65.35
C GLY A 645 16.63 -57.03 65.09
N VAL A 646 16.07 -57.85 65.98
CA VAL A 646 14.67 -58.30 65.94
C VAL A 646 13.71 -57.13 66.08
N LYS A 647 13.93 -56.23 67.06
CA LYS A 647 13.13 -55.00 67.18
C LYS A 647 13.21 -54.11 65.94
N LYS A 648 14.37 -54.04 65.29
CA LYS A 648 14.53 -53.30 64.03
C LYS A 648 13.74 -53.99 62.90
N TYR A 649 13.81 -55.31 62.80
CA TYR A 649 13.07 -56.11 61.83
C TYR A 649 11.55 -56.01 62.03
N GLU A 650 11.05 -56.15 63.26
CA GLU A 650 9.63 -55.99 63.58
C GLU A 650 9.10 -54.60 63.18
N ARG A 651 9.92 -53.55 63.37
CA ARG A 651 9.61 -52.21 62.89
C ARG A 651 9.56 -52.16 61.36
N GLU A 652 10.54 -52.74 60.66
CA GLU A 652 10.57 -52.79 59.19
C GLU A 652 9.40 -53.61 58.61
N LEU A 653 9.03 -54.73 59.23
CA LEU A 653 7.90 -55.57 58.82
C LEU A 653 6.56 -54.88 59.07
N LYS A 654 6.41 -54.20 60.22
CA LYS A 654 5.22 -53.39 60.52
C LYS A 654 5.05 -52.24 59.52
N GLU A 655 6.14 -51.59 59.14
CA GLU A 655 6.17 -50.57 58.09
C GLU A 655 5.84 -51.16 56.71
N PHE A 656 6.39 -52.32 56.35
CA PHE A 656 6.11 -53.01 55.09
C PHE A 656 4.64 -53.44 54.97
N ASN A 657 4.07 -54.07 56.01
CA ASN A 657 2.66 -54.45 56.04
C ASN A 657 1.74 -53.23 55.96
N ARG A 658 2.13 -52.11 56.59
CA ARG A 658 1.41 -50.83 56.45
C ARG A 658 1.40 -50.35 54.99
N LEU A 659 2.54 -50.43 54.28
CA LEU A 659 2.63 -50.03 52.88
C LEU A 659 1.83 -50.95 51.94
N ILE A 660 1.79 -52.26 52.21
CA ILE A 660 0.92 -53.20 51.48
C ILE A 660 -0.55 -52.81 51.66
N ASN A 661 -0.99 -52.54 52.89
CA ASN A 661 -2.36 -52.15 53.17
C ASN A 661 -2.72 -50.81 52.51
N ASN A 662 -1.75 -49.90 52.34
CA ASN A 662 -1.94 -48.62 51.66
C ASN A 662 -2.11 -48.75 50.13
N ARG A 663 -1.83 -49.91 49.51
CA ARG A 663 -2.02 -50.10 48.05
C ARG A 663 -3.46 -49.87 47.63
N GLN A 664 -4.43 -50.30 48.44
CA GLN A 664 -5.85 -50.04 48.20
C GLN A 664 -6.17 -48.53 48.26
N ILE A 665 -5.51 -47.77 49.12
CA ILE A 665 -5.64 -46.31 49.20
C ILE A 665 -5.01 -45.66 47.96
N ALA A 666 -3.86 -46.16 47.49
CA ALA A 666 -3.22 -45.68 46.26
C ALA A 666 -4.08 -45.97 45.01
N GLN A 667 -4.82 -47.08 44.99
CA GLN A 667 -5.83 -47.37 43.97
C GLN A 667 -6.99 -46.35 44.00
N GLN A 668 -7.44 -45.91 45.18
CA GLN A 668 -8.42 -44.80 45.27
C GLN A 668 -7.84 -43.47 44.77
N LEU A 669 -6.55 -43.20 45.01
CA LEU A 669 -5.87 -42.03 44.45
C LEU A 669 -5.81 -42.09 42.92
N PHE A 670 -5.64 -43.28 42.34
CA PHE A 670 -5.71 -43.48 40.90
C PHE A 670 -7.11 -43.20 40.32
N LEU A 671 -8.19 -43.57 41.03
CA LEU A 671 -9.56 -43.21 40.61
C LEU A 671 -9.77 -41.68 40.58
N ILE A 672 -9.18 -40.93 41.52
CA ILE A 672 -9.20 -39.45 41.49
C ILE A 672 -8.50 -38.92 40.23
N ILE A 673 -7.43 -39.57 39.77
CA ILE A 673 -6.74 -39.18 38.53
C ILE A 673 -7.56 -39.55 37.30
N CYS A 674 -8.26 -40.69 37.31
CA CYS A 674 -9.20 -41.06 36.25
C CYS A 674 -10.23 -39.95 36.02
N ASP A 675 -10.80 -39.43 37.12
CA ASP A 675 -11.71 -38.29 37.12
C ASP A 675 -11.08 -37.01 36.54
N LEU A 676 -9.85 -36.67 36.95
CA LEU A 676 -9.14 -35.47 36.49
C LEU A 676 -8.73 -35.54 35.01
N ALA A 677 -8.25 -36.71 34.57
CA ALA A 677 -7.82 -36.98 33.20
C ALA A 677 -8.99 -37.27 32.26
N ARG A 678 -10.20 -37.47 32.81
CA ARG A 678 -11.42 -37.90 32.09
C ARG A 678 -11.22 -39.21 31.33
N GLN A 679 -10.47 -40.13 31.93
CA GLN A 679 -10.22 -41.45 31.37
C GLN A 679 -10.94 -42.50 32.19
N LYS A 680 -11.46 -43.53 31.51
CA LYS A 680 -11.97 -44.74 32.17
C LYS A 680 -10.82 -45.74 32.29
N SER A 681 -10.75 -46.44 33.41
CA SER A 681 -9.80 -47.54 33.60
C SER A 681 -10.55 -48.86 33.52
N ASP A 682 -9.91 -49.86 32.92
CA ASP A 682 -10.41 -51.25 32.89
C ASP A 682 -10.09 -52.01 34.19
N LEU A 683 -9.41 -51.36 35.13
CA LEU A 683 -9.09 -51.93 36.44
C LEU A 683 -10.34 -52.05 37.31
N ASN A 684 -10.63 -53.25 37.80
CA ASN A 684 -11.76 -53.52 38.68
C ASN A 684 -11.46 -53.10 40.13
N ILE A 685 -11.52 -51.79 40.39
CA ILE A 685 -11.29 -51.19 41.71
C ILE A 685 -12.64 -50.75 42.32
N SER A 686 -13.00 -51.27 43.49
CA SER A 686 -14.21 -50.84 44.20
C SER A 686 -14.06 -49.42 44.72
N GLU A 687 -14.95 -48.50 44.34
CA GLU A 687 -14.93 -47.12 44.81
C GLU A 687 -15.18 -47.01 46.33
N ASN A 688 -14.40 -46.17 47.01
CA ASN A 688 -14.60 -45.83 48.42
C ASN A 688 -14.62 -44.30 48.57
N SER A 689 -15.83 -43.73 48.63
CA SER A 689 -16.04 -42.27 48.69
C SER A 689 -15.39 -41.62 49.91
N THR A 690 -15.37 -42.30 51.06
CA THR A 690 -14.73 -41.80 52.30
C THR A 690 -13.22 -41.64 52.12
N VAL A 691 -12.56 -42.67 51.58
CA VAL A 691 -11.11 -42.64 51.32
C VAL A 691 -10.77 -41.62 50.24
N GLN A 692 -11.59 -41.50 49.20
CA GLN A 692 -11.39 -40.49 48.15
C GLN A 692 -11.53 -39.06 48.70
N ASN A 693 -12.52 -38.78 49.54
CA ASN A 693 -12.68 -37.47 50.17
C ASN A 693 -11.50 -37.11 51.07
N GLN A 694 -11.00 -38.09 51.84
CA GLN A 694 -9.78 -37.93 52.63
C GLN A 694 -8.58 -37.62 51.74
N LEU A 695 -8.40 -38.35 50.63
CA LEU A 695 -7.31 -38.11 49.69
C LEU A 695 -7.39 -36.74 49.02
N LYS A 696 -8.59 -36.29 48.63
CA LYS A 696 -8.80 -34.94 48.08
C LYS A 696 -8.42 -33.85 49.09
N ALA A 697 -8.85 -34.00 50.34
CA ALA A 697 -8.50 -33.09 51.43
C ALA A 697 -6.97 -33.06 51.68
N ASP A 698 -6.33 -34.23 51.71
CA ASP A 698 -4.87 -34.35 51.84
C ASP A 698 -4.12 -33.66 50.69
N LEU A 699 -4.60 -33.80 49.46
CA LEU A 699 -4.01 -33.15 48.29
C LEU A 699 -4.11 -31.63 48.38
N ILE A 700 -5.24 -31.09 48.84
CA ILE A 700 -5.38 -29.64 49.11
C ILE A 700 -4.41 -29.21 50.21
N ALA A 701 -4.33 -29.95 51.31
CA ALA A 701 -3.41 -29.64 52.40
C ALA A 701 -1.94 -29.62 51.93
N MET A 702 -1.56 -30.55 51.05
CA MET A 702 -0.22 -30.58 50.45
C MET A 702 0.06 -29.37 49.56
N ILE A 703 -0.94 -28.86 48.84
CA ILE A 703 -0.81 -27.70 47.95
C ILE A 703 -0.75 -26.39 48.76
N GLU A 704 -1.64 -26.24 49.75
CA GLU A 704 -1.80 -25.00 50.53
C GLU A 704 -0.89 -24.93 51.76
N LYS A 705 -0.32 -26.07 52.18
CA LYS A 705 0.40 -26.24 53.45
C LYS A 705 -0.45 -25.86 54.68
N LYS A 706 -1.77 -26.09 54.59
CA LYS A 706 -2.73 -25.83 55.65
C LYS A 706 -3.73 -26.97 55.71
N ASP A 707 -4.00 -27.48 56.91
CA ASP A 707 -4.98 -28.55 57.08
C ASP A 707 -6.41 -27.99 56.96
N PRO A 708 -7.29 -28.65 56.19
CA PRO A 708 -8.71 -28.29 56.12
C PRO A 708 -9.40 -28.58 57.46
N SER A 709 -10.47 -27.83 57.75
CA SER A 709 -11.26 -27.99 58.98
C SER A 709 -11.88 -29.39 59.11
N ASP A 710 -12.27 -30.01 57.99
CA ASP A 710 -12.66 -31.41 57.90
C ASP A 710 -12.44 -31.95 56.46
N PHE A 711 -12.52 -33.27 56.29
CA PHE A 711 -12.30 -33.94 55.00
C PHE A 711 -13.35 -33.59 53.93
N ILE A 712 -14.59 -33.28 54.35
CA ILE A 712 -15.70 -32.97 53.43
C ILE A 712 -15.46 -31.60 52.79
N THR A 713 -15.09 -30.61 53.59
CA THR A 713 -14.75 -29.25 53.18
C THR A 713 -13.54 -29.26 52.26
N GLY A 714 -12.50 -30.05 52.59
CA GLY A 714 -11.34 -30.24 51.72
C GLY A 714 -11.68 -30.88 50.37
N ALA A 715 -12.57 -31.87 50.35
CA ALA A 715 -13.03 -32.52 49.12
C ALA A 715 -13.88 -31.59 48.23
N ILE A 716 -14.75 -30.77 48.82
CA ILE A 716 -15.54 -29.76 48.11
C ILE A 716 -14.62 -28.71 47.46
N GLU A 717 -13.62 -28.22 48.20
CA GLU A 717 -12.67 -27.24 47.67
C GLU A 717 -11.80 -27.83 46.56
N PHE A 718 -11.40 -29.09 46.69
CA PHE A 718 -10.72 -29.83 45.62
C PHE A 718 -11.57 -29.89 44.36
N ASP A 719 -12.82 -30.35 44.47
CA ASP A 719 -13.70 -30.53 43.32
C ASP A 719 -14.02 -29.16 42.67
N LYS A 720 -14.19 -28.11 43.47
CA LYS A 720 -14.38 -26.73 43.00
C LYS A 720 -13.20 -26.22 42.19
N ARG A 721 -11.95 -26.52 42.59
CA ARG A 721 -10.73 -26.02 41.93
C ARG A 721 -10.30 -26.82 40.72
N PHE A 722 -10.51 -28.13 40.74
CA PHE A 722 -9.88 -29.05 39.79
C PHE A 722 -10.88 -29.90 39.00
N LYS A 723 -12.14 -29.99 39.44
CA LYS A 723 -13.21 -30.75 38.75
C LYS A 723 -14.15 -29.86 37.92
N THR A 724 -14.07 -28.53 38.04
CA THR A 724 -14.96 -27.58 37.35
C THR A 724 -14.68 -27.45 35.85
N ASN A 725 -15.73 -27.72 35.06
CA ASN A 725 -15.89 -27.32 33.66
C ASN A 725 -15.93 -25.80 33.56
N ILE A 726 -14.83 -25.14 33.23
CA ILE A 726 -14.89 -23.74 32.82
C ILE A 726 -14.37 -23.65 31.40
N LYS A 727 -15.30 -23.78 30.43
CA LYS A 727 -15.21 -22.96 29.23
C LYS A 727 -15.25 -21.52 29.75
N LYS A 728 -14.10 -20.89 29.94
CA LYS A 728 -14.10 -19.44 30.07
C LYS A 728 -14.56 -18.96 28.70
N GLU A 729 -15.78 -18.44 28.64
CA GLU A 729 -16.23 -17.74 27.44
C GLU A 729 -15.22 -16.63 27.19
N VAL A 730 -14.46 -16.79 26.11
CA VAL A 730 -13.58 -15.73 25.62
C VAL A 730 -14.54 -14.62 25.20
N PRO A 731 -14.45 -13.40 25.77
CA PRO A 731 -15.36 -12.33 25.42
C PRO A 731 -15.24 -12.05 23.92
N THR A 732 -16.24 -12.46 23.15
CA THR A 732 -16.37 -12.17 21.72
C THR A 732 -17.02 -10.81 21.58
N ASN A 733 -16.35 -9.88 20.90
CA ASN A 733 -16.93 -8.57 20.63
C ASN A 733 -18.00 -8.68 19.54
N THR A 734 -19.27 -8.51 19.91
CA THR A 734 -20.42 -8.53 18.98
C THR A 734 -20.67 -7.19 18.32
N ASP A 735 -20.05 -6.11 18.80
CA ASP A 735 -20.18 -4.76 18.26
C ASP A 735 -18.96 -4.38 17.41
N LEU A 736 -19.11 -4.58 16.10
CA LEU A 736 -18.11 -4.24 15.07
C LEU A 736 -17.96 -2.73 14.88
N GLU A 737 -19.01 -1.95 15.13
CA GLU A 737 -19.01 -0.50 14.86
C GLU A 737 -18.27 0.27 15.96
N ASN A 738 -18.37 -0.18 17.22
CA ASN A 738 -17.70 0.46 18.37
C ASN A 738 -16.49 -0.33 18.91
N ALA A 739 -15.98 -1.31 18.14
CA ALA A 739 -14.86 -2.16 18.55
C ALA A 739 -13.58 -1.38 18.93
N PHE A 740 -13.44 -0.14 18.45
CA PHE A 740 -12.30 0.73 18.69
C PHE A 740 -12.59 1.92 19.61
N ASP A 741 -13.78 1.99 20.19
CA ASP A 741 -14.05 2.95 21.24
C ASP A 741 -13.29 2.52 22.48
N THR A 742 -12.27 3.31 22.78
CA THR A 742 -11.48 3.15 23.99
C THR A 742 -12.28 3.87 25.07
N ASP A 743 -12.74 3.15 26.08
CA ASP A 743 -13.33 3.77 27.28
C ASP A 743 -12.27 4.71 27.88
N LEU A 744 -12.37 6.00 27.52
CA LEU A 744 -11.36 7.00 27.86
C LEU A 744 -11.21 7.09 29.38
N ASN A 745 -12.28 6.82 30.14
CA ASN A 745 -12.26 6.79 31.61
C ASN A 745 -11.29 5.73 32.17
N LYS A 746 -10.95 4.71 31.38
CA LYS A 746 -9.96 3.66 31.73
C LYS A 746 -8.60 3.85 31.06
N SER A 747 -8.36 4.98 30.41
CA SER A 747 -7.03 5.35 29.91
C SER A 747 -6.03 5.42 31.06
N ILE A 748 -4.79 4.99 30.82
CA ILE A 748 -3.70 5.13 31.80
C ILE A 748 -3.49 6.59 32.21
N PHE A 749 -3.77 7.53 31.31
CA PHE A 749 -3.69 8.95 31.59
C PHE A 749 -4.80 9.41 32.54
N ASN A 750 -6.00 8.83 32.50
CA ASN A 750 -7.07 9.10 33.48
C ASN A 750 -6.91 8.34 34.81
N GLN A 751 -5.91 7.47 34.92
CA GLN A 751 -5.62 6.66 36.11
C GLN A 751 -4.37 7.14 36.87
N LEU A 752 -3.66 8.11 36.33
CA LEU A 752 -2.44 8.67 36.92
C LEU A 752 -2.69 10.11 37.32
N THR A 753 -2.13 10.53 38.45
CA THR A 753 -2.07 11.96 38.76
C THR A 753 -1.03 12.64 37.86
N ILE A 754 -1.13 13.96 37.73
CA ILE A 754 -0.20 14.76 36.92
C ILE A 754 1.24 14.60 37.44
N GLU A 755 1.42 14.45 38.75
CA GLU A 755 2.71 14.18 39.38
C GLU A 755 3.25 12.80 38.97
N GLU A 756 2.42 11.76 39.04
CA GLU A 756 2.82 10.40 38.65
C GLU A 756 3.19 10.32 37.16
N ALA A 757 2.49 11.05 36.30
CA ALA A 757 2.80 11.16 34.89
C ALA A 757 4.13 11.90 34.62
N SER A 758 4.44 12.93 35.41
CA SER A 758 5.72 13.66 35.35
C SER A 758 6.91 12.77 35.71
N PHE A 759 6.75 11.94 36.75
CA PHE A 759 7.79 10.98 37.17
C PHE A 759 8.06 9.87 36.15
N ARG A 760 7.17 9.64 35.17
CA ARG A 760 7.35 8.63 34.11
C ARG A 760 8.23 9.10 32.94
N GLY A 761 8.71 10.34 33.01
CA GLY A 761 9.64 10.93 32.04
C GLY A 761 8.96 11.93 31.09
N GLU A 762 9.76 12.84 30.55
CA GLU A 762 9.31 14.02 29.80
C GLU A 762 8.43 13.68 28.58
N VAL A 763 8.77 12.61 27.86
CA VAL A 763 8.00 12.15 26.69
C VAL A 763 6.61 11.66 27.09
N PHE A 764 6.51 10.90 28.18
CA PHE A 764 5.23 10.38 28.70
C PHE A 764 4.38 11.51 29.27
N PHE A 765 5.01 12.45 29.99
CA PHE A 765 4.32 13.61 30.56
C PHE A 765 3.73 14.53 29.49
N LYS A 766 4.44 14.73 28.37
CA LYS A 766 3.93 15.49 27.23
C LYS A 766 2.70 14.84 26.58
N GLU A 767 2.68 13.51 26.47
CA GLU A 767 1.51 12.77 25.98
C GLU A 767 0.33 12.81 26.99
N TYR A 768 0.60 12.76 28.30
CA TYR A 768 -0.39 12.94 29.36
C TYR A 768 -1.11 14.30 29.26
N LEU A 769 -0.36 15.39 29.10
CA LEU A 769 -0.92 16.73 28.97
C LEU A 769 -1.75 16.89 27.69
N GLN A 770 -1.32 16.30 26.58
CA GLN A 770 -2.11 16.31 25.33
C GLN A 770 -3.42 15.55 25.47
N PHE A 771 -3.42 14.42 26.19
CA PHE A 771 -4.61 13.60 26.37
C PHE A 771 -5.70 14.29 27.21
N HIS A 772 -5.34 15.10 28.22
CA HIS A 772 -6.31 15.87 29.03
C HIS A 772 -6.70 17.22 28.42
N ALA A 773 -6.04 17.67 27.35
CA ALA A 773 -6.38 18.91 26.65
C ALA A 773 -7.51 18.74 25.62
N GLU A 774 -7.88 17.50 25.24
CA GLU A 774 -8.86 17.23 24.16
C GLU A 774 -10.30 16.90 24.64
N THR A 775 -10.57 16.87 25.96
CA THR A 775 -11.86 16.39 26.51
C THR A 775 -13.03 17.41 26.54
N ASP A 776 -12.87 18.62 25.98
CA ASP A 776 -13.87 19.71 26.09
C ASP A 776 -14.96 19.77 24.98
N PHE A 777 -15.18 18.69 24.21
CA PHE A 777 -16.28 18.65 23.21
C PHE A 777 -17.51 17.90 23.73
N LYS A 778 -18.56 18.65 24.10
CA LYS A 778 -19.92 18.12 24.36
C LYS A 778 -20.49 17.47 23.10
N GLU A 779 -20.78 16.17 23.17
CA GLU A 779 -21.43 15.41 22.10
C GLU A 779 -22.84 15.94 21.78
N LYS A 780 -23.08 16.29 20.51
CA LYS A 780 -24.41 16.48 19.94
C LYS A 780 -24.81 15.19 19.21
N ILE A 781 -25.87 14.55 19.70
CA ILE A 781 -26.50 13.37 19.09
C ILE A 781 -27.07 13.76 17.72
N ILE A 782 -26.61 13.09 16.65
CA ILE A 782 -27.19 13.19 15.29
C ILE A 782 -27.96 11.89 15.02
N PRO A 783 -29.23 11.93 14.56
CA PRO A 783 -30.01 10.72 14.33
C PRO A 783 -29.53 9.98 13.06
N VAL A 784 -29.40 8.66 13.20
CA VAL A 784 -29.00 7.72 12.14
C VAL A 784 -30.01 7.74 10.99
N ARG A 785 -29.56 8.16 9.79
CA ARG A 785 -30.32 8.01 8.54
C ARG A 785 -30.06 6.62 7.96
N LYS A 786 -31.13 5.88 7.65
CA LYS A 786 -31.07 4.58 6.95
C LYS A 786 -30.23 4.67 5.68
N ILE A 787 -29.23 3.79 5.58
CA ILE A 787 -28.37 3.59 4.41
C ILE A 787 -29.24 3.06 3.26
N LYS A 788 -29.31 3.80 2.15
CA LYS A 788 -29.74 3.25 0.86
C LYS A 788 -28.56 2.48 0.28
N GLU A 789 -28.78 1.20 -0.04
CA GLU A 789 -27.83 0.41 -0.82
C GLU A 789 -27.59 1.09 -2.17
N ILE A 790 -26.32 1.30 -2.50
CA ILE A 790 -25.89 1.76 -3.83
C ILE A 790 -24.84 0.78 -4.34
N PHE A 791 -25.11 0.27 -5.54
CA PHE A 791 -24.26 -0.52 -6.46
C PHE A 791 -24.40 -2.06 -6.41
N ASN A 792 -25.34 -2.57 -7.22
CA ASN A 792 -25.20 -3.86 -7.91
C ASN A 792 -24.39 -3.64 -9.19
N PHE A 793 -23.30 -4.40 -9.37
CA PHE A 793 -22.63 -4.53 -10.66
C PHE A 793 -23.26 -5.67 -11.46
N LEU A 794 -23.40 -5.47 -12.77
CA LEU A 794 -23.85 -6.51 -13.70
C LEU A 794 -22.86 -7.68 -13.70
N GLU A 795 -23.36 -8.88 -13.42
CA GLU A 795 -22.66 -10.13 -13.65
C GLU A 795 -22.32 -10.23 -15.14
N LEU A 796 -21.03 -10.31 -15.45
CA LEU A 796 -20.55 -10.76 -16.75
C LEU A 796 -20.39 -12.28 -16.66
N ASP A 797 -21.25 -12.98 -17.40
CA ASP A 797 -21.22 -14.42 -17.61
C ASP A 797 -19.97 -14.81 -18.42
N PHE A 798 -19.14 -15.70 -17.86
CA PHE A 798 -18.09 -16.45 -18.56
C PHE A 798 -17.87 -17.80 -17.90
#